data_AF-A0A840GI40-F1
#
_entry.id   AF-A0A840GI40-F1
#
_cell.length_a   1.000
_cell.length_b   1.000
_cell.length_c   1.000
_cell.angle_alpha   90.00
_cell.angle_beta   90.00
_cell.angle_gamma   90.00
#
_symmetry.space_group_name_H-M   'P 1'
#
loop_
_entity.id
_entity.type
_entity.pdbx_description
1 polymer ?
#
loop_
_entity_poly.entity_id
_entity_poly.type
_entity_poly.pdbx_seq_one_letter_code
_entity_poly.pdbx_strand_id
1 'polypeptide(L)'
;MTSIRVVLDDNYPPYVFRDANGQVQGILRDYWKLWEQRTGIAVDFAAMDWNKAQAMMANGEADVIDTLFETEERKKLFDFSAAYARIEVAIYFHQSIGGITDAESLKGFAVAAKDGDACIEYLRARGVKDFRLYPSYEAEIKAAGQHEVRILCVDRPPAEYFFAREGTAEEFRRSPPLYAGEFHRAVRKGNSELLRIVEDGFARITPEEREEIDQRWFGERLHYGAWQRAARYGGYLALFALLAFSALVVWNWSLRRRVGARTEELSLTLNSLRETEARFRKLFEQANDAIYILRGTTVLDCNQCAETLQGLPRERIVGQTPASASPPVQPNGRSSEELMHEVVTNAQSGQPVLFDWRYLRPDGSFVDAEVSLSLLDIGGETCLQAIVRDITERKLAEAEIERLAYFDTLTQLPNRRLLQDRLRQALAASKRRHAMGALLFIDLDNFKTLNDTRGHDVGDCLLKEVGHRLRKCVRAEDFIARLGGDEFVVLLEDLRQLPHEAAFDAEMVAQKIVESLRQPFLLDAYEHHSSASVGLYLFSGAPEESSEEILKRADAAMYQAKTSGRNTLCFFDPAMQQSLETRAALEAELRRALPQRQFFLAFQAKVDSERRVVGAEALLRWQHPERGLITPGQFIPVAEECGLIVAIGNWVLESACVQLREWNSLPGWENFRLAVNVSGRQFRQPDFVAAVCNIVRNSGVDARQLTLELTESSVLDNVADSIEKMHALKTLGIVFSMDDFGTGYSSLSYLKRLPLDELKIDQSFVRDISSDAGDATIVRTIIAMGQNLGLTAVAEGVESESQLEFLKRYGCTLFQGYLFGRPQSAADFVEAQRQRE
;
A
#
# COMPACT_ATOMS: atom_id res chain seq x y z
N MET A 1 -46.50 17.84 29.19
CA MET A 1 -45.31 18.70 29.02
C MET A 1 -45.59 19.68 27.89
N THR A 2 -45.42 20.99 28.09
CA THR A 2 -45.78 22.03 27.09
C THR A 2 -44.59 22.49 26.24
N SER A 3 -43.37 22.32 26.76
CA SER A 3 -42.13 22.62 26.05
C SER A 3 -41.01 21.71 26.54
N ILE A 4 -40.01 21.49 25.69
CA ILE A 4 -38.74 20.84 26.03
C ILE A 4 -37.58 21.74 25.61
N ARG A 5 -36.51 21.77 26.39
CA ARG A 5 -35.25 22.40 26.00
C ARG A 5 -34.24 21.36 25.53
N VAL A 6 -33.81 21.52 24.27
CA VAL A 6 -32.84 20.64 23.62
C VAL A 6 -31.53 21.39 23.49
N VAL A 7 -30.46 20.81 24.04
CA VAL A 7 -29.09 21.32 23.91
C VAL A 7 -28.24 20.38 23.09
N LEU A 8 -27.32 20.94 22.32
CA LEU A 8 -26.39 20.20 21.48
C LEU A 8 -25.21 21.10 21.08
N ASP A 9 -24.21 20.49 20.47
CA ASP A 9 -23.05 21.20 19.93
C ASP A 9 -23.46 22.19 18.82
N ASP A 10 -22.69 23.26 18.60
CA ASP A 10 -22.93 24.22 17.51
C ASP A 10 -21.91 24.16 16.37
N ASN A 11 -21.08 23.12 16.35
CA ASN A 11 -19.97 22.99 15.41
C ASN A 11 -19.77 21.56 14.86
N TYR A 12 -20.85 20.97 14.35
CA TYR A 12 -20.91 19.60 13.84
C TYR A 12 -21.63 19.50 12.47
N PRO A 13 -21.06 20.03 11.38
CA PRO A 13 -21.67 19.94 10.06
C PRO A 13 -21.72 18.49 9.51
N PRO A 14 -22.75 18.13 8.72
CA PRO A 14 -23.94 18.91 8.39
C PRO A 14 -25.05 18.83 9.45
N TYR A 15 -24.79 18.21 10.60
CA TYR A 15 -25.81 17.93 11.61
C TYR A 15 -26.31 19.18 12.33
N VAL A 16 -25.39 20.05 12.75
CA VAL A 16 -25.67 21.34 13.38
C VAL A 16 -24.43 22.21 13.28
N PHE A 17 -24.54 23.43 12.77
CA PHE A 17 -23.43 24.37 12.65
C PHE A 17 -23.95 25.79 12.47
N ARG A 18 -23.06 26.79 12.56
CA ARG A 18 -23.43 28.18 12.31
C ARG A 18 -23.10 28.59 10.87
N ASP A 19 -23.98 29.39 10.27
CA ASP A 19 -23.68 30.08 9.02
C ASP A 19 -22.73 31.26 9.24
N ALA A 20 -22.34 31.94 8.16
CA ALA A 20 -21.46 33.11 8.21
C ALA A 20 -22.05 34.30 9.03
N ASN A 21 -23.36 34.30 9.28
CA ASN A 21 -24.05 35.32 10.09
C ASN A 21 -24.25 34.87 11.55
N GLY A 22 -23.72 33.71 11.94
CA GLY A 22 -23.84 33.14 13.29
C GLY A 22 -25.18 32.45 13.56
N GLN A 23 -26.05 32.28 12.55
CA GLN A 23 -27.33 31.60 12.70
C GLN A 23 -27.15 30.08 12.72
N VAL A 24 -27.82 29.42 13.68
CA VAL A 24 -27.79 27.96 13.81
C VAL A 24 -28.56 27.32 12.67
N GLN A 25 -27.94 26.39 11.98
CA GLN A 25 -28.53 25.60 10.91
C GLN A 25 -28.04 24.15 10.99
N GLY A 26 -28.59 23.26 10.17
CA GLY A 26 -28.21 21.85 10.13
C GLY A 26 -29.40 20.92 10.27
N ILE A 27 -29.15 19.65 9.98
CA ILE A 27 -30.17 18.61 9.89
C ILE A 27 -30.99 18.45 11.18
N LEU A 28 -30.34 18.59 12.35
CA LEU A 28 -30.98 18.34 13.63
C LEU A 28 -31.94 19.47 13.99
N ARG A 29 -31.64 20.71 13.59
CA ARG A 29 -32.58 21.82 13.73
C ARG A 29 -33.88 21.55 12.97
N ASP A 30 -33.77 21.07 11.74
CA ASP A 30 -34.92 20.73 10.90
C ASP A 30 -35.70 19.55 11.48
N TYR A 31 -35.00 18.53 11.98
CA TYR A 31 -35.61 17.38 12.64
C TYR A 31 -36.37 17.74 13.92
N TRP A 32 -35.80 18.58 14.78
CA TRP A 32 -36.47 19.02 16.00
C TRP A 32 -37.64 19.96 15.73
N LYS A 33 -37.55 20.79 14.68
CA LYS A 33 -38.68 21.61 14.22
C LYS A 33 -39.82 20.73 13.69
N LEU A 34 -39.51 19.66 12.97
CA LEU A 34 -40.52 18.71 12.50
C LEU A 34 -41.11 17.90 13.66
N TRP A 35 -40.28 17.53 14.63
CA TRP A 35 -40.72 16.89 15.86
C TRP A 35 -41.71 17.78 16.64
N GLU A 36 -41.44 19.08 16.78
CA GLU A 36 -42.35 20.06 17.39
C GLU A 36 -43.70 20.10 16.66
N GLN A 37 -43.68 20.12 15.32
CA GLN A 37 -44.89 20.11 14.50
C GLN A 37 -45.72 18.83 14.66
N ARG A 38 -45.08 17.66 14.81
CA ARG A 38 -45.74 16.35 14.92
C ARG A 38 -46.24 16.02 16.33
N THR A 39 -45.67 16.66 17.35
CA THR A 39 -46.02 16.41 18.75
C THR A 39 -46.87 17.52 19.37
N GLY A 40 -46.75 18.76 18.88
CA GLY A 40 -47.35 19.94 19.47
C GLY A 40 -46.66 20.42 20.76
N ILE A 41 -45.48 19.86 21.09
CA ILE A 41 -44.67 20.25 22.25
C ILE A 41 -43.61 21.24 21.75
N ALA A 42 -43.57 22.45 22.29
CA ALA A 42 -42.63 23.47 21.85
C ALA A 42 -41.17 23.07 22.12
N VAL A 43 -40.27 23.32 21.16
CA VAL A 43 -38.85 22.98 21.30
C VAL A 43 -38.00 24.24 21.41
N ASP A 44 -37.40 24.45 22.59
CA ASP A 44 -36.33 25.44 22.80
C ASP A 44 -35.00 24.83 22.36
N PHE A 45 -34.65 25.01 21.08
CA PHE A 45 -33.47 24.43 20.45
C PHE A 45 -32.25 25.35 20.62
N ALA A 46 -31.29 24.92 21.43
CA ALA A 46 -30.13 25.71 21.80
C ALA A 46 -28.82 25.00 21.43
N ALA A 47 -28.28 25.35 20.25
CA ALA A 47 -26.92 24.93 19.86
C ALA A 47 -25.89 25.87 20.51
N MET A 48 -24.91 25.29 21.20
CA MET A 48 -23.89 26.02 21.95
C MET A 48 -22.61 25.18 22.10
N ASP A 49 -21.60 25.77 22.73
CA ASP A 49 -20.40 25.05 23.17
C ASP A 49 -20.76 23.75 23.91
N TRP A 50 -20.10 22.66 23.53
CA TRP A 50 -20.42 21.32 24.01
C TRP A 50 -20.29 21.15 25.52
N ASN A 51 -19.26 21.73 26.14
CA ASN A 51 -19.10 21.69 27.60
C ASN A 51 -20.25 22.43 28.29
N LYS A 52 -20.70 23.55 27.72
CA LYS A 52 -21.86 24.28 28.21
C LYS A 52 -23.15 23.47 28.08
N ALA A 53 -23.35 22.77 26.96
CA ALA A 53 -24.51 21.88 26.77
C ALA A 53 -24.54 20.76 27.83
N GLN A 54 -23.39 20.11 28.09
CA GLN A 54 -23.25 19.09 29.13
C GLN A 54 -23.51 19.67 30.54
N ALA A 55 -22.98 20.86 30.85
CA ALA A 55 -23.22 21.53 32.13
C ALA A 55 -24.69 21.87 32.35
N MET A 56 -25.38 22.39 31.32
CA MET A 56 -26.82 22.68 31.40
C MET A 56 -27.64 21.41 31.64
N MET A 57 -27.29 20.29 31.01
CA MET A 57 -27.92 19.00 31.31
C MET A 57 -27.68 18.55 32.75
N ALA A 58 -26.46 18.68 33.26
CA ALA A 58 -26.12 18.29 34.63
C ALA A 58 -26.86 19.16 35.66
N ASN A 59 -27.00 20.46 35.39
CA ASN A 59 -27.59 21.44 36.30
C ASN A 59 -29.13 21.45 36.34
N GLY A 60 -29.81 20.64 35.52
CA GLY A 60 -31.26 20.70 35.46
C GLY A 60 -31.82 21.68 34.42
N GLU A 61 -30.96 22.43 33.74
CA GLU A 61 -31.34 23.60 32.93
C GLU A 61 -31.76 23.25 31.49
N ALA A 62 -31.48 22.03 31.05
CA ALA A 62 -31.93 21.43 29.80
C ALA A 62 -32.61 20.06 30.04
N ASP A 63 -33.47 19.66 29.11
CA ASP A 63 -34.27 18.43 29.20
C ASP A 63 -33.66 17.29 28.38
N VAL A 64 -33.14 17.59 27.19
CA VAL A 64 -32.58 16.64 26.23
C VAL A 64 -31.23 17.14 25.74
N ILE A 65 -30.25 16.24 25.65
CA ILE A 65 -29.00 16.46 24.91
C ILE A 65 -28.99 15.59 23.66
N ASP A 66 -28.69 16.21 22.52
CA ASP A 66 -28.56 15.52 21.24
C ASP A 66 -27.09 15.35 20.86
N THR A 67 -26.80 14.53 19.84
CA THR A 67 -25.44 14.20 19.34
C THR A 67 -24.53 13.52 20.37
N LEU A 68 -25.09 12.91 21.41
CA LEU A 68 -24.30 12.29 22.47
C LEU A 68 -23.89 10.87 22.07
N PHE A 69 -22.59 10.59 22.04
CA PHE A 69 -22.09 9.21 21.98
C PHE A 69 -22.33 8.49 23.30
N GLU A 70 -22.81 7.26 23.21
CA GLU A 70 -23.00 6.37 24.35
C GLU A 70 -21.66 5.78 24.82
N THR A 71 -21.21 6.16 26.02
CA THR A 71 -20.04 5.58 26.70
C THR A 71 -20.42 5.05 28.07
N GLU A 72 -19.60 4.17 28.66
CA GLU A 72 -19.88 3.57 29.97
C GLU A 72 -19.94 4.60 31.10
N GLU A 73 -19.19 5.69 30.99
CA GLU A 73 -19.23 6.84 31.88
C GLU A 73 -20.55 7.59 31.73
N ARG A 74 -21.00 7.83 30.50
CA ARG A 74 -22.21 8.61 30.21
C ARG A 74 -23.49 7.82 30.48
N LYS A 75 -23.48 6.48 30.37
CA LYS A 75 -24.58 5.57 30.80
C LYS A 75 -24.96 5.73 32.27
N LYS A 76 -24.02 6.19 33.11
CA LYS A 76 -24.26 6.46 34.53
C LYS A 76 -25.04 7.76 34.73
N LEU A 77 -24.93 8.70 33.80
CA LEU A 77 -25.50 10.04 33.89
C LEU A 77 -26.79 10.20 33.07
N PHE A 78 -26.95 9.41 32.01
CA PHE A 78 -28.04 9.56 31.05
C PHE A 78 -28.74 8.24 30.71
N ASP A 79 -30.00 8.35 30.29
CA ASP A 79 -30.71 7.32 29.53
C ASP A 79 -30.74 7.71 28.06
N PHE A 80 -30.47 6.75 27.18
CA PHE A 80 -30.21 6.96 25.76
C PHE A 80 -31.35 6.44 24.90
N SER A 81 -31.68 7.18 23.83
CA SER A 81 -32.62 6.74 22.80
C SER A 81 -31.98 5.66 21.92
N ALA A 82 -32.77 5.07 21.03
CA ALA A 82 -32.21 4.35 19.88
C ALA A 82 -31.21 5.24 19.11
N ALA A 83 -30.13 4.61 18.63
CA ALA A 83 -29.14 5.25 17.76
C ALA A 83 -29.81 5.71 16.45
N TYR A 84 -29.47 6.92 15.99
CA TYR A 84 -30.05 7.47 14.75
C TYR A 84 -29.00 7.82 13.69
N ALA A 85 -27.72 7.86 14.03
CA ALA A 85 -26.63 8.01 13.06
C ALA A 85 -25.36 7.32 13.57
N ARG A 86 -24.52 6.83 12.66
CA ARG A 86 -23.22 6.21 12.98
C ARG A 86 -22.11 7.06 12.39
N ILE A 87 -21.20 7.53 13.25
CA ILE A 87 -20.12 8.44 12.89
C ILE A 87 -18.76 7.77 13.07
N GLU A 88 -17.95 7.78 12.01
CA GLU A 88 -16.58 7.28 12.08
C GLU A 88 -15.66 8.33 12.70
N VAL A 89 -14.85 7.91 13.66
CA VAL A 89 -13.83 8.75 14.32
C VAL A 89 -12.46 8.27 13.86
N ALA A 90 -11.61 9.18 13.41
CA ALA A 90 -10.30 8.84 12.86
C ALA A 90 -9.21 9.82 13.33
N ILE A 91 -7.96 9.44 13.11
CA ILE A 91 -6.84 10.35 13.26
C ILE A 91 -6.54 11.01 11.93
N TYR A 92 -6.46 12.33 11.94
CA TYR A 92 -5.95 13.14 10.86
C TYR A 92 -4.54 13.61 11.24
N PHE A 93 -3.56 13.34 10.39
CA PHE A 93 -2.17 13.68 10.66
C PHE A 93 -1.51 14.29 9.43
N HIS A 94 -0.67 15.29 9.66
CA HIS A 94 0.03 16.00 8.60
C HIS A 94 0.89 15.02 7.78
N GLN A 95 0.93 15.19 6.46
CA GLN A 95 1.61 14.29 5.52
C GLN A 95 3.11 14.07 5.78
N SER A 96 3.75 14.98 6.55
CA SER A 96 5.15 14.82 7.00
C SER A 96 5.34 13.77 8.10
N ILE A 97 4.26 13.22 8.67
CA ILE A 97 4.27 12.23 9.74
C ILE A 97 3.79 10.90 9.14
N GLY A 98 4.61 9.86 9.24
CA GLY A 98 4.28 8.50 8.80
C GLY A 98 4.08 7.55 9.98
N GLY A 99 3.48 6.39 9.73
CA GLY A 99 3.35 5.33 10.73
C GLY A 99 2.19 5.47 11.72
N ILE A 100 1.27 6.43 11.51
CA ILE A 100 0.05 6.57 12.32
C ILE A 100 -1.04 5.65 11.76
N THR A 101 -1.31 4.55 12.47
CA THR A 101 -2.26 3.51 12.04
C THR A 101 -3.42 3.30 13.01
N ASP A 102 -3.22 3.59 14.29
CA ASP A 102 -4.17 3.31 15.37
C ASP A 102 -3.88 4.17 16.62
N ALA A 103 -4.63 3.98 17.71
CA ALA A 103 -4.44 4.70 18.96
C ALA A 103 -3.08 4.44 19.65
N GLU A 104 -2.47 3.26 19.44
CA GLU A 104 -1.17 2.90 20.02
C GLU A 104 -0.04 3.71 19.36
N SER A 105 -0.13 3.90 18.04
CA SER A 105 0.81 4.73 17.27
C SER A 105 0.84 6.21 17.67
N LEU A 106 -0.13 6.67 18.47
CA LEU A 106 -0.20 8.05 18.98
C LEU A 106 0.55 8.24 20.31
N LYS A 107 1.04 7.16 20.95
CA LYS A 107 1.79 7.26 22.20
C LYS A 107 3.06 8.10 21.98
N GLY A 108 3.17 9.21 22.73
CA GLY A 108 4.29 10.15 22.63
C GLY A 108 4.06 11.32 21.67
N PHE A 109 2.93 11.36 20.96
CA PHE A 109 2.50 12.52 20.19
C PHE A 109 1.51 13.38 20.98
N ALA A 110 1.59 14.70 20.78
CA ALA A 110 0.55 15.63 21.19
C ALA A 110 -0.61 15.52 20.19
N VAL A 111 -1.77 15.06 20.66
CA VAL A 111 -2.97 14.90 19.83
C VAL A 111 -3.92 16.07 20.09
N ALA A 112 -4.25 16.81 19.05
CA ALA A 112 -5.33 17.79 19.12
C ALA A 112 -6.67 17.05 19.22
N ALA A 113 -7.56 17.54 20.07
CA ALA A 113 -8.92 17.04 20.18
C ALA A 113 -9.84 18.13 20.70
N LYS A 114 -11.12 18.08 20.33
CA LYS A 114 -12.15 18.92 20.90
C LYS A 114 -12.40 18.57 22.37
N ASP A 115 -12.44 19.57 23.25
CA ASP A 115 -12.68 19.38 24.67
C ASP A 115 -14.05 18.74 24.95
N GLY A 116 -14.08 17.80 25.89
CA GLY A 116 -15.27 16.99 26.22
C GLY A 116 -15.68 15.96 25.17
N ASP A 117 -14.91 15.79 24.09
CA ASP A 117 -15.20 14.79 23.06
C ASP A 117 -14.91 13.35 23.52
N ALA A 118 -15.72 12.41 23.07
CA ALA A 118 -15.59 10.99 23.42
C ALA A 118 -14.27 10.38 22.90
N CYS A 119 -13.65 10.96 21.88
CA CYS A 119 -12.37 10.51 21.37
C CYS A 119 -11.26 10.63 22.42
N ILE A 120 -11.35 11.62 23.32
CA ILE A 120 -10.41 11.79 24.44
C ILE A 120 -10.56 10.63 25.42
N GLU A 121 -11.79 10.26 25.78
CA GLU A 121 -12.08 9.10 26.64
C GLU A 121 -11.53 7.82 26.00
N TYR A 122 -11.78 7.62 24.69
CA TYR A 122 -11.32 6.46 23.92
C TYR A 122 -9.79 6.34 23.86
N LEU A 123 -9.10 7.46 23.59
CA LEU A 123 -7.64 7.52 23.47
C LEU A 123 -6.94 7.45 24.83
N ARG A 124 -7.50 8.08 25.88
CA ARG A 124 -6.98 7.94 27.26
C ARG A 124 -7.06 6.51 27.76
N ALA A 125 -8.16 5.81 27.47
CA ALA A 125 -8.31 4.40 27.81
C ALA A 125 -7.24 3.51 27.15
N ARG A 126 -6.61 3.98 26.06
CA ARG A 126 -5.54 3.30 25.31
C ARG A 126 -4.15 3.91 25.54
N GLY A 127 -3.99 4.72 26.58
CA GLY A 127 -2.69 5.18 27.04
C GLY A 127 -2.14 6.42 26.35
N VAL A 128 -2.90 7.11 25.49
CA VAL A 128 -2.55 8.45 25.00
C VAL A 128 -2.77 9.45 26.14
N LYS A 129 -1.76 10.29 26.41
CA LYS A 129 -1.76 11.19 27.58
C LYS A 129 -1.66 12.68 27.21
N ASP A 130 -1.01 12.99 26.09
CA ASP A 130 -0.74 14.37 25.69
C ASP A 130 -1.83 14.87 24.71
N PHE A 131 -2.71 15.73 25.22
CA PHE A 131 -3.81 16.30 24.45
C PHE A 131 -3.72 17.81 24.43
N ARG A 132 -3.90 18.39 23.24
CA ARG A 132 -4.17 19.82 23.07
C ARG A 132 -5.66 20.00 22.83
N LEU A 133 -6.33 20.56 23.83
CA LEU A 133 -7.78 20.67 23.85
C LEU A 133 -8.23 21.98 23.21
N TYR A 134 -9.18 21.87 22.28
CA TYR A 134 -9.77 23.01 21.57
C TYR A 134 -11.26 23.11 21.88
N PRO A 135 -11.85 24.32 21.91
CA PRO A 135 -13.25 24.51 22.25
C PRO A 135 -14.20 23.96 21.16
N SER A 136 -13.74 23.85 19.91
CA SER A 136 -14.55 23.34 18.80
C SER A 136 -13.67 22.64 17.76
N TYR A 137 -14.30 21.77 16.95
CA TYR A 137 -13.62 21.15 15.79
C TYR A 137 -13.11 22.19 14.78
N GLU A 138 -13.78 23.33 14.65
CA GLU A 138 -13.36 24.43 13.79
C GLU A 138 -12.08 25.08 14.32
N ALA A 139 -12.00 25.33 15.64
CA ALA A 139 -10.79 25.85 16.27
C ALA A 139 -9.61 24.86 16.17
N GLU A 140 -9.90 23.57 16.34
CA GLU A 140 -8.92 22.49 16.21
C GLU A 140 -8.33 22.40 14.79
N ILE A 141 -9.19 22.36 13.78
CA ILE A 141 -8.78 22.25 12.36
C ILE A 141 -8.12 23.53 11.87
N LYS A 142 -8.56 24.69 12.36
CA LYS A 142 -7.88 25.96 12.07
C LYS A 142 -6.46 25.99 12.63
N ALA A 143 -6.24 25.49 13.84
CA ALA A 143 -4.91 25.35 14.41
C ALA A 143 -4.04 24.35 13.62
N ALA A 144 -4.65 23.30 13.04
CA ALA A 144 -3.97 22.38 12.14
C ALA A 144 -3.55 23.04 10.82
N GLY A 145 -4.44 23.83 10.21
CA GLY A 145 -4.13 24.61 9.00
C GLY A 145 -3.07 25.70 9.23
N GLN A 146 -2.88 26.13 10.48
CA GLN A 146 -1.80 27.04 10.89
C GLN A 146 -0.52 26.30 11.30
N HIS A 147 -0.50 24.97 11.17
CA HIS A 147 0.58 24.07 11.56
C HIS A 147 0.97 24.10 13.05
N GLU A 148 0.09 24.60 13.91
CA GLU A 148 0.31 24.59 15.37
C GLU A 148 0.18 23.16 15.93
N VAL A 149 -0.70 22.37 15.31
CA VAL A 149 -0.89 20.94 15.57
C VAL A 149 -0.79 20.15 14.28
N ARG A 150 -0.28 18.92 14.38
CA ARG A 150 -0.04 18.06 13.22
C ARG A 150 -0.76 16.73 13.31
N ILE A 151 -1.40 16.44 14.43
CA ILE A 151 -2.16 15.20 14.67
C ILE A 151 -3.43 15.60 15.40
N LEU A 152 -4.57 15.16 14.89
CA LEU A 152 -5.90 15.54 15.33
C LEU A 152 -6.76 14.29 15.45
N CYS A 153 -7.59 14.21 16.49
CA CYS A 153 -8.61 13.18 16.62
C CYS A 153 -9.98 13.83 16.44
N VAL A 154 -10.58 13.57 15.28
CA VAL A 154 -11.76 14.31 14.83
C VAL A 154 -12.76 13.36 14.21
N ASP A 155 -14.03 13.62 14.47
CA ASP A 155 -15.13 12.96 13.80
C ASP A 155 -15.12 13.27 12.30
N ARG A 156 -15.43 12.26 11.48
CA ARG A 156 -15.27 12.37 10.03
C ARG A 156 -16.10 13.50 9.38
N PRO A 157 -17.40 13.69 9.67
CA PRO A 157 -18.18 14.76 9.05
C PRO A 157 -17.64 16.19 9.31
N PRO A 158 -17.35 16.62 10.55
CA PRO A 158 -16.76 17.93 10.79
C PRO A 158 -15.35 18.04 10.18
N ALA A 159 -14.53 16.99 10.22
CA ALA A 159 -13.21 17.00 9.58
C ALA A 159 -13.31 17.27 8.08
N GLU A 160 -14.09 16.49 7.34
CA GLU A 160 -14.24 16.63 5.89
C GLU A 160 -14.76 18.02 5.50
N TYR A 161 -15.73 18.56 6.27
CA TYR A 161 -16.27 19.88 6.02
C TYR A 161 -15.25 21.00 6.27
N PHE A 162 -14.61 21.02 7.45
CA PHE A 162 -13.72 22.12 7.82
C PHE A 162 -12.38 22.05 7.08
N PHE A 163 -11.80 20.87 6.84
CA PHE A 163 -10.59 20.77 5.99
C PHE A 163 -10.85 21.27 4.57
N ALA A 164 -12.02 20.96 3.99
CA ALA A 164 -12.40 21.48 2.67
C ALA A 164 -12.62 23.00 2.70
N ARG A 165 -13.26 23.53 3.75
CA ARG A 165 -13.53 24.97 3.89
C ARG A 165 -12.26 25.79 4.13
N GLU A 166 -11.30 25.28 4.89
CA GLU A 166 -10.00 25.93 5.14
C GLU A 166 -8.99 25.70 3.98
N GLY A 167 -9.28 24.79 3.05
CA GLY A 167 -8.42 24.50 1.89
C GLY A 167 -7.19 23.66 2.21
N THR A 168 -7.19 22.92 3.33
CA THR A 168 -6.01 22.17 3.85
C THR A 168 -6.17 20.65 3.73
N ALA A 169 -7.21 20.18 3.04
CA ALA A 169 -7.53 18.76 2.90
C ALA A 169 -6.39 17.90 2.29
N GLU A 170 -5.56 18.46 1.40
CA GLU A 170 -4.45 17.75 0.76
C GLU A 170 -3.22 17.61 1.67
N GLU A 171 -3.11 18.41 2.73
CA GLU A 171 -1.95 18.41 3.64
C GLU A 171 -2.04 17.34 4.73
N PHE A 172 -3.25 16.82 4.98
CA PHE A 172 -3.52 15.88 6.07
C PHE A 172 -3.95 14.52 5.52
N ARG A 173 -3.35 13.47 6.06
CA ARG A 173 -3.71 12.07 5.81
C ARG A 173 -4.60 11.58 6.94
N ARG A 174 -5.39 10.54 6.67
CA ARG A 174 -6.29 9.93 7.66
C ARG A 174 -5.92 8.48 7.92
N SER A 175 -5.96 8.06 9.18
CA SER A 175 -5.88 6.64 9.56
C SER A 175 -7.16 5.88 9.15
N PRO A 176 -7.17 4.53 9.22
CA PRO A 176 -8.41 3.79 9.38
C PRO A 176 -9.21 4.33 10.58
N PRO A 177 -10.56 4.24 10.57
CA PRO A 177 -11.37 4.67 11.72
C PRO A 177 -10.92 3.97 13.01
N LEU A 178 -10.69 4.75 14.06
CA LEU A 178 -10.37 4.22 15.40
C LEU A 178 -11.54 3.45 15.99
N TYR A 179 -12.75 3.98 15.78
CA TYR A 179 -14.03 3.38 16.13
C TYR A 179 -15.14 4.10 15.35
N ALA A 180 -16.36 3.59 15.46
CA ALA A 180 -17.55 4.31 15.02
C ALA A 180 -18.42 4.58 16.25
N GLY A 181 -18.67 5.85 16.55
CA GLY A 181 -19.64 6.29 17.54
C GLY A 181 -21.04 6.25 16.96
N GLU A 182 -22.04 6.08 17.82
CA GLU A 182 -23.45 6.19 17.45
C GLU A 182 -24.02 7.44 18.11
N PHE A 183 -24.76 8.25 17.34
CA PHE A 183 -25.49 9.39 17.88
C PHE A 183 -26.80 8.96 18.48
N HIS A 184 -27.01 9.41 19.72
CA HIS A 184 -28.22 9.22 20.49
C HIS A 184 -28.73 10.55 21.00
N ARG A 185 -30.02 10.58 21.29
CA ARG A 185 -30.62 11.59 22.16
C ARG A 185 -30.58 11.03 23.57
N ALA A 186 -30.26 11.87 24.54
CA ALA A 186 -30.15 11.44 25.90
C ALA A 186 -30.89 12.39 26.85
N VAL A 187 -31.46 11.82 27.90
CA VAL A 187 -32.09 12.53 29.01
C VAL A 187 -31.38 12.16 30.30
N ARG A 188 -31.54 12.95 31.37
CA ARG A 188 -30.98 12.59 32.67
C ARG A 188 -31.44 11.20 33.11
N LYS A 189 -30.53 10.44 33.72
CA LYS A 189 -30.78 9.08 34.23
C LYS A 189 -32.06 9.01 35.06
N GLY A 190 -32.91 8.03 34.77
CA GLY A 190 -34.17 7.80 35.47
C GLY A 190 -35.36 8.57 34.90
N ASN A 191 -35.17 9.41 33.87
CA ASN A 191 -36.25 10.13 33.21
C ASN A 191 -36.80 9.37 31.98
N SER A 192 -37.14 8.09 32.16
CA SER A 192 -37.59 7.21 31.07
C SER A 192 -38.91 7.67 30.44
N GLU A 193 -39.73 8.44 31.17
CA GLU A 193 -40.96 9.03 30.63
C GLU A 193 -40.66 10.08 29.56
N LEU A 194 -39.72 11.01 29.84
CA LEU A 194 -39.29 12.01 28.86
C LEU A 194 -38.61 11.35 27.66
N LEU A 195 -37.77 10.35 27.90
CA LEU A 195 -37.10 9.62 26.82
C LEU A 195 -38.13 9.00 25.86
N ARG A 196 -39.17 8.34 26.41
CA ARG A 196 -40.25 7.76 25.61
C ARG A 196 -41.03 8.83 24.84
N ILE A 197 -41.28 10.01 25.43
CA ILE A 197 -41.93 11.12 24.71
C ILE A 197 -41.09 11.56 23.50
N VAL A 198 -39.77 11.66 23.68
CA VAL A 198 -38.84 12.04 22.60
C VAL A 198 -38.87 10.98 21.49
N GLU A 199 -38.74 9.70 21.84
CA GLU A 199 -38.76 8.59 20.89
C GLU A 199 -40.09 8.48 20.14
N ASP A 200 -41.21 8.54 20.85
CA ASP A 200 -42.56 8.51 20.29
C ASP A 200 -42.78 9.68 19.32
N GLY A 201 -42.22 10.85 19.61
CA GLY A 201 -42.32 12.00 18.71
C GLY A 201 -41.50 11.84 17.43
N PHE A 202 -40.29 11.28 17.50
CA PHE A 202 -39.50 10.97 16.29
C PHE A 202 -40.09 9.82 15.48
N ALA A 203 -40.79 8.88 16.12
CA ALA A 203 -41.51 7.81 15.45
C ALA A 203 -42.71 8.31 14.61
N ARG A 204 -43.21 9.54 14.86
CA ARG A 204 -44.27 10.18 14.07
C ARG A 204 -43.78 10.82 12.77
N ILE A 205 -42.47 10.97 12.60
CA ILE A 205 -41.87 11.52 11.38
C ILE A 205 -41.78 10.40 10.35
N THR A 206 -42.43 10.56 9.20
CA THR A 206 -42.47 9.51 8.19
C THR A 206 -41.12 9.35 7.47
N PRO A 207 -40.81 8.19 6.88
CA PRO A 207 -39.59 8.00 6.10
C PRO A 207 -39.41 9.04 4.98
N GLU A 208 -40.48 9.46 4.32
CA GLU A 208 -40.44 10.46 3.24
C GLU A 208 -40.03 11.84 3.75
N GLU A 209 -40.54 12.24 4.92
CA GLU A 209 -40.16 13.52 5.54
C GLU A 209 -38.71 13.51 6.02
N ARG A 210 -38.24 12.36 6.52
CA ARG A 210 -36.82 12.18 6.87
C ARG A 210 -35.94 12.29 5.63
N GLU A 211 -36.34 11.63 4.55
CA GLU A 211 -35.60 11.68 3.28
C GLU A 211 -35.54 13.10 2.71
N GLU A 212 -36.61 13.89 2.78
CA GLU A 212 -36.62 15.30 2.34
C GLU A 212 -35.61 16.16 3.12
N ILE A 213 -35.55 15.96 4.44
CA ILE A 213 -34.57 16.65 5.30
C ILE A 213 -33.15 16.15 5.00
N ASP A 214 -32.93 14.85 4.89
CA ASP A 214 -31.61 14.26 4.61
C ASP A 214 -31.07 14.74 3.26
N GLN A 215 -31.89 14.74 2.20
CA GLN A 215 -31.49 15.20 0.87
C GLN A 215 -31.09 16.68 0.84
N ARG A 216 -31.76 17.52 1.64
CA ARG A 216 -31.42 18.94 1.77
C ARG A 216 -30.00 19.15 2.32
N TRP A 217 -29.58 18.32 3.28
CA TRP A 217 -28.34 18.53 4.03
C TRP A 217 -27.16 17.67 3.52
N PHE A 218 -27.40 16.45 3.07
CA PHE A 218 -26.37 15.57 2.50
C PHE A 218 -26.29 15.66 0.96
N GLY A 219 -27.19 16.41 0.34
CA GLY A 219 -27.36 16.47 -1.11
C GLY A 219 -28.12 15.26 -1.63
N GLU A 220 -28.60 15.36 -2.87
CA GLU A 220 -29.17 14.21 -3.55
C GLU A 220 -28.05 13.21 -3.87
N ARG A 221 -28.26 11.92 -3.56
CA ARG A 221 -27.46 10.88 -4.22
C ARG A 221 -27.63 11.08 -5.71
N LEU A 222 -26.53 11.38 -6.42
CA LEU A 222 -26.52 11.42 -7.88
C LEU A 222 -27.12 10.09 -8.36
N HIS A 223 -28.39 10.13 -8.75
CA HIS A 223 -29.13 8.97 -9.22
C HIS A 223 -28.65 8.64 -10.64
N TYR A 224 -27.40 8.20 -10.75
CA TYR A 224 -26.87 7.64 -11.97
C TYR A 224 -27.71 6.44 -12.42
N GLY A 225 -28.49 5.81 -11.53
CA GLY A 225 -29.41 4.74 -11.90
C GLY A 225 -30.58 5.18 -12.79
N ALA A 226 -31.09 6.41 -12.71
CA ALA A 226 -32.19 6.85 -13.57
C ALA A 226 -31.66 7.30 -14.94
N TRP A 227 -30.58 8.07 -14.97
CA TRP A 227 -29.93 8.49 -16.21
C TRP A 227 -29.21 7.35 -16.92
N GLN A 228 -28.59 6.39 -16.24
CA GLN A 228 -28.03 5.19 -16.88
C GLN A 228 -29.13 4.23 -17.33
N ARG A 229 -30.24 4.08 -16.60
CA ARG A 229 -31.40 3.32 -17.12
C ARG A 229 -32.03 4.04 -18.30
N ALA A 230 -32.23 5.35 -18.25
CA ALA A 230 -32.76 6.16 -19.35
C ALA A 230 -31.79 6.26 -20.53
N ALA A 231 -30.49 6.26 -20.32
CA ALA A 231 -29.47 6.20 -21.37
C ALA A 231 -29.36 4.78 -21.94
N ARG A 232 -29.56 3.74 -21.14
CA ARG A 232 -29.60 2.34 -21.62
C ARG A 232 -30.89 2.04 -22.38
N TYR A 233 -32.05 2.43 -21.84
CA TYR A 233 -33.33 2.34 -22.53
C TYR A 233 -33.43 3.30 -23.69
N GLY A 234 -32.87 4.51 -23.59
CA GLY A 234 -32.74 5.49 -24.65
C GLY A 234 -31.77 5.01 -25.73
N GLY A 235 -30.71 4.30 -25.36
CA GLY A 235 -29.83 3.58 -26.28
C GLY A 235 -30.56 2.44 -26.99
N TYR A 236 -31.38 1.66 -26.28
CA TYR A 236 -32.23 0.64 -26.90
C TYR A 236 -33.34 1.23 -27.78
N LEU A 237 -33.92 2.38 -27.39
CA LEU A 237 -34.92 3.11 -28.18
C LEU A 237 -34.27 3.75 -29.40
N ALA A 238 -33.05 4.28 -29.29
CA ALA A 238 -32.28 4.79 -30.41
C ALA A 238 -31.88 3.66 -31.35
N LEU A 239 -31.43 2.52 -30.84
CA LEU A 239 -31.12 1.34 -31.65
C LEU A 239 -32.37 0.77 -32.32
N PHE A 240 -33.49 0.68 -31.61
CA PHE A 240 -34.77 0.26 -32.18
C PHE A 240 -35.30 1.27 -33.19
N ALA A 241 -35.19 2.57 -32.94
CA ALA A 241 -35.57 3.62 -33.87
C ALA A 241 -34.65 3.62 -35.10
N LEU A 242 -33.37 3.30 -34.95
CA LEU A 242 -32.40 3.23 -36.04
C LEU A 242 -32.60 1.95 -36.87
N LEU A 243 -32.96 0.83 -36.24
CA LEU A 243 -33.39 -0.41 -36.92
C LEU A 243 -34.75 -0.26 -37.60
N ALA A 244 -35.71 0.40 -36.96
CA ALA A 244 -37.01 0.70 -37.55
C ALA A 244 -36.88 1.75 -38.67
N PHE A 245 -36.04 2.75 -38.50
CA PHE A 245 -35.74 3.76 -39.53
C PHE A 245 -35.01 3.14 -40.71
N SER A 246 -34.03 2.27 -40.48
CA SER A 246 -33.37 1.53 -41.57
C SER A 246 -34.33 0.55 -42.26
N ALA A 247 -35.18 -0.16 -41.52
CA ALA A 247 -36.24 -0.98 -42.10
C ALA A 247 -37.26 -0.13 -42.88
N LEU A 248 -37.60 1.07 -42.39
CA LEU A 248 -38.52 2.00 -43.03
C LEU A 248 -37.86 2.68 -44.24
N VAL A 249 -36.56 2.93 -44.22
CA VAL A 249 -35.76 3.43 -45.36
C VAL A 249 -35.68 2.33 -46.42
N VAL A 250 -35.44 1.08 -46.05
CA VAL A 250 -35.44 -0.07 -46.97
C VAL A 250 -36.85 -0.32 -47.53
N TRP A 251 -37.89 -0.19 -46.71
CA TRP A 251 -39.29 -0.27 -47.12
C TRP A 251 -39.67 0.89 -48.05
N ASN A 252 -39.29 2.13 -47.72
CA ASN A 252 -39.54 3.33 -48.53
C ASN A 252 -38.72 3.30 -49.82
N TRP A 253 -37.50 2.76 -49.79
CA TRP A 253 -36.68 2.51 -50.98
C TRP A 253 -37.30 1.42 -51.87
N SER A 254 -37.84 0.35 -51.28
CA SER A 254 -38.62 -0.68 -51.98
C SER A 254 -39.91 -0.11 -52.57
N LEU A 255 -40.62 0.78 -51.85
CA LEU A 255 -41.83 1.46 -52.33
C LEU A 255 -41.52 2.49 -53.43
N ARG A 256 -40.46 3.28 -53.28
CA ARG A 256 -40.00 4.27 -54.27
C ARG A 256 -39.50 3.59 -55.54
N ARG A 257 -38.85 2.42 -55.44
CA ARG A 257 -38.53 1.59 -56.61
C ARG A 257 -39.78 1.04 -57.31
N ARG A 258 -40.88 0.80 -56.58
CA ARG A 258 -42.15 0.33 -57.16
C ARG A 258 -43.02 1.47 -57.73
N VAL A 259 -42.93 2.67 -57.17
CA VAL A 259 -43.71 3.86 -57.60
C VAL A 259 -42.98 4.64 -58.71
N GLY A 260 -41.64 4.72 -58.65
CA GLY A 260 -40.81 5.43 -59.64
C GLY A 260 -40.76 4.78 -61.02
N ALA A 261 -41.24 3.54 -61.16
CA ALA A 261 -41.26 2.84 -62.44
C ALA A 261 -42.41 3.26 -63.38
N ARG A 262 -43.32 4.17 -62.99
CA ARG A 262 -44.52 4.46 -63.81
C ARG A 262 -44.97 5.91 -63.98
N THR A 263 -44.39 6.94 -63.35
CA THR A 263 -45.08 8.25 -63.30
C THR A 263 -44.28 9.54 -63.56
N GLU A 264 -43.06 9.52 -64.09
CA GLU A 264 -42.31 10.77 -64.36
C GLU A 264 -41.54 10.74 -65.70
N GLU A 265 -42.21 10.36 -66.81
CA GLU A 265 -41.52 10.26 -68.11
C GLU A 265 -41.43 11.58 -68.90
N LEU A 266 -42.15 12.67 -68.59
CA LEU A 266 -42.22 13.77 -69.58
C LEU A 266 -42.19 15.23 -69.12
N SER A 267 -42.13 15.56 -67.82
CA SER A 267 -42.22 16.97 -67.38
C SER A 267 -41.02 17.55 -66.63
N LEU A 268 -39.95 16.78 -66.38
CA LEU A 268 -38.81 17.20 -65.52
C LEU A 268 -37.54 17.64 -66.25
N THR A 269 -37.49 17.56 -67.58
CA THR A 269 -36.23 17.68 -68.35
C THR A 269 -35.62 19.09 -68.36
N LEU A 270 -36.40 20.16 -68.18
CA LEU A 270 -35.90 21.54 -68.32
C LEU A 270 -35.52 22.25 -66.99
N ASN A 271 -36.11 21.88 -65.85
CA ASN A 271 -35.73 22.44 -64.54
C ASN A 271 -34.61 21.67 -63.83
N SER A 272 -34.37 20.41 -64.21
CA SER A 272 -33.36 19.51 -63.65
C SER A 272 -31.90 19.98 -63.90
N LEU A 273 -31.61 20.65 -65.02
CA LEU A 273 -30.23 21.01 -65.39
C LEU A 273 -29.60 22.10 -64.52
N ARG A 274 -30.35 23.18 -64.22
CA ARG A 274 -29.84 24.31 -63.42
C ARG A 274 -29.72 23.97 -61.93
N GLU A 275 -30.59 23.12 -61.43
CA GLU A 275 -30.58 22.68 -60.02
C GLU A 275 -29.50 21.61 -59.78
N THR A 276 -29.18 20.79 -60.78
CA THR A 276 -28.09 19.79 -60.71
C THR A 276 -26.71 20.44 -60.69
N GLU A 277 -26.47 21.46 -61.52
CA GLU A 277 -25.17 22.14 -61.60
C GLU A 277 -24.81 22.90 -60.32
N ALA A 278 -25.78 23.64 -59.75
CA ALA A 278 -25.60 24.36 -58.49
C ALA A 278 -25.41 23.40 -57.29
N ARG A 279 -26.10 22.24 -57.31
CA ARG A 279 -26.01 21.23 -56.27
C ARG A 279 -24.70 20.45 -56.33
N PHE A 280 -24.22 20.11 -57.53
CA PHE A 280 -22.92 19.45 -57.73
C PHE A 280 -21.77 20.34 -57.24
N ARG A 281 -21.73 21.62 -57.65
CA ARG A 281 -20.67 22.55 -57.24
C ARG A 281 -20.64 22.74 -55.72
N LYS A 282 -21.80 22.81 -55.07
CA LYS A 282 -21.89 22.94 -53.61
C LYS A 282 -21.42 21.67 -52.88
N LEU A 283 -21.75 20.47 -53.38
CA LEU A 283 -21.30 19.21 -52.79
C LEU A 283 -19.79 18.98 -52.98
N PHE A 284 -19.24 19.37 -54.13
CA PHE A 284 -17.81 19.27 -54.43
C PHE A 284 -16.98 20.18 -53.51
N GLU A 285 -17.38 21.44 -53.35
CA GLU A 285 -16.64 22.42 -52.51
C GLU A 285 -16.81 22.19 -51.00
N GLN A 286 -17.92 21.60 -50.55
CA GLN A 286 -18.20 21.33 -49.14
C GLN A 286 -17.81 19.91 -48.69
N ALA A 287 -17.14 19.12 -49.54
CA ALA A 287 -16.67 17.80 -49.15
C ALA A 287 -15.56 17.92 -48.09
N ASN A 288 -15.63 17.06 -47.06
CA ASN A 288 -14.64 17.03 -45.98
C ASN A 288 -13.30 16.42 -46.44
N ASP A 289 -13.32 15.61 -47.49
CA ASP A 289 -12.11 15.04 -48.09
C ASP A 289 -11.67 15.92 -49.28
N ALA A 290 -10.36 15.95 -49.55
CA ALA A 290 -9.81 16.63 -50.71
C ALA A 290 -10.18 15.85 -51.98
N ILE A 291 -10.81 16.53 -52.95
CA ILE A 291 -11.21 15.92 -54.22
C ILE A 291 -10.39 16.55 -55.34
N TYR A 292 -9.76 15.70 -56.15
CA TYR A 292 -9.06 16.08 -57.38
C TYR A 292 -9.73 15.41 -58.57
N ILE A 293 -9.90 16.16 -59.66
CA ILE A 293 -10.26 15.64 -60.98
C ILE A 293 -9.01 15.69 -61.83
N LEU A 294 -8.65 14.58 -62.45
CA LEU A 294 -7.39 14.37 -63.16
C LEU A 294 -7.66 13.94 -64.61
N ARG A 295 -6.84 14.42 -65.54
CA ARG A 295 -6.71 13.87 -66.90
C ARG A 295 -5.37 13.17 -67.01
N GLY A 296 -5.39 11.84 -67.02
CA GLY A 296 -4.17 11.05 -66.84
C GLY A 296 -3.56 11.34 -65.48
N THR A 297 -2.40 11.99 -65.45
CA THR A 297 -1.70 12.40 -64.21
C THR A 297 -1.83 13.88 -63.89
N THR A 298 -2.49 14.68 -64.74
CA THR A 298 -2.58 16.14 -64.60
C THR A 298 -3.88 16.53 -63.90
N VAL A 299 -3.81 17.37 -62.87
CA VAL A 299 -5.00 17.89 -62.16
C VAL A 299 -5.74 18.87 -63.06
N LEU A 300 -6.99 18.57 -63.40
CA LEU A 300 -7.91 19.47 -64.08
C LEU A 300 -8.63 20.39 -63.10
N ASP A 301 -9.01 19.85 -61.94
CA ASP A 301 -9.74 20.62 -60.95
C ASP A 301 -9.60 20.07 -59.53
N CYS A 302 -9.82 20.91 -58.52
CA CYS A 302 -9.83 20.49 -57.12
C CYS A 302 -10.76 21.36 -56.25
N ASN A 303 -11.16 20.84 -55.09
CA ASN A 303 -12.01 21.55 -54.13
C ASN A 303 -11.19 22.30 -53.06
N GLN A 304 -11.87 23.11 -52.23
CA GLN A 304 -11.24 23.86 -51.13
C GLN A 304 -10.43 22.99 -50.15
N CYS A 305 -10.86 21.75 -49.89
CA CYS A 305 -10.14 20.84 -48.99
C CYS A 305 -8.78 20.41 -49.59
N ALA A 306 -8.69 20.25 -50.92
CA ALA A 306 -7.43 19.98 -51.60
C ALA A 306 -6.40 21.12 -51.47
N GLU A 307 -6.84 22.38 -51.55
CA GLU A 307 -5.96 23.54 -51.31
C GLU A 307 -5.38 23.52 -49.89
N THR A 308 -6.23 23.20 -48.92
CA THR A 308 -5.84 23.10 -47.50
C THR A 308 -4.86 21.96 -47.27
N LEU A 309 -5.10 20.80 -47.90
CA LEU A 309 -4.24 19.62 -47.78
C LEU A 309 -2.82 19.88 -48.32
N GLN A 310 -2.71 20.49 -49.51
CA GLN A 310 -1.41 20.79 -50.14
C GLN A 310 -0.76 22.08 -49.63
N GLY A 311 -1.50 22.97 -48.98
CA GLY A 311 -1.02 24.30 -48.59
C GLY A 311 -0.74 25.21 -49.79
N LEU A 312 -1.44 24.98 -50.91
CA LEU A 312 -1.29 25.70 -52.17
C LEU A 312 -2.66 26.13 -52.70
N PRO A 313 -2.78 27.32 -53.33
CA PRO A 313 -4.02 27.75 -53.95
C PRO A 313 -4.32 26.94 -55.23
N ARG A 314 -5.60 26.78 -55.57
CA ARG A 314 -6.12 25.96 -56.69
C ARG A 314 -5.44 26.28 -58.00
N GLU A 315 -5.13 27.54 -58.27
CA GLU A 315 -4.44 27.96 -59.50
C GLU A 315 -3.02 27.41 -59.63
N ARG A 316 -2.39 27.02 -58.51
CA ARG A 316 -1.08 26.36 -58.49
C ARG A 316 -1.17 24.83 -58.48
N ILE A 317 -2.31 24.27 -58.07
CA ILE A 317 -2.55 22.83 -58.05
C ILE A 317 -3.02 22.35 -59.42
N VAL A 318 -3.92 23.09 -60.06
CA VAL A 318 -4.44 22.79 -61.40
C VAL A 318 -3.30 22.88 -62.42
N GLY A 319 -3.22 21.88 -63.30
CA GLY A 319 -2.15 21.73 -64.30
C GLY A 319 -0.91 21.02 -63.79
N GLN A 320 -0.79 20.74 -62.49
CA GLN A 320 0.32 19.97 -61.92
C GLN A 320 0.00 18.48 -61.85
N THR A 321 1.03 17.68 -61.57
CA THR A 321 0.88 16.26 -61.25
C THR A 321 0.94 16.05 -59.74
N PRO A 322 0.13 15.18 -59.12
CA PRO A 322 0.19 14.95 -57.67
C PRO A 322 1.57 14.45 -57.20
N ALA A 323 2.34 13.79 -58.08
CA ALA A 323 3.72 13.39 -57.81
C ALA A 323 4.66 14.59 -57.53
N SER A 324 4.39 15.77 -58.10
CA SER A 324 5.15 16.99 -57.83
C SER A 324 4.99 17.52 -56.39
N ALA A 325 3.89 17.18 -55.74
CA ALA A 325 3.59 17.50 -54.33
C ALA A 325 3.92 16.31 -53.40
N SER A 326 4.84 15.43 -53.79
CA SER A 326 5.22 14.21 -53.08
C SER A 326 6.74 14.14 -52.88
N PRO A 327 7.25 13.43 -51.84
CA PRO A 327 8.67 13.12 -51.76
C PRO A 327 9.10 12.23 -52.94
N PRO A 328 10.40 12.18 -53.31
CA PRO A 328 10.88 11.29 -54.38
C PRO A 328 10.56 9.81 -54.14
N VAL A 329 10.54 9.38 -52.87
CA VAL A 329 10.29 8.00 -52.45
C VAL A 329 9.17 7.99 -51.40
N GLN A 330 8.22 7.07 -51.58
CA GLN A 330 7.11 6.84 -50.64
C GLN A 330 7.56 5.99 -49.44
N PRO A 331 6.79 5.94 -48.34
CA PRO A 331 7.18 5.19 -47.12
C PRO A 331 7.44 3.69 -47.33
N ASN A 332 6.91 3.11 -48.42
CA ASN A 332 7.15 1.73 -48.83
C ASN A 332 8.47 1.53 -49.61
N GLY A 333 9.29 2.57 -49.75
CA GLY A 333 10.59 2.53 -50.44
C GLY A 333 10.51 2.62 -51.97
N ARG A 334 9.32 2.78 -52.55
CA ARG A 334 9.11 2.87 -54.02
C ARG A 334 9.14 4.33 -54.49
N SER A 335 9.52 4.55 -55.75
CA SER A 335 9.45 5.87 -56.39
C SER A 335 8.01 6.37 -56.48
N SER A 336 7.79 7.64 -56.13
CA SER A 336 6.48 8.27 -56.27
C SER A 336 6.00 8.30 -57.73
N GLU A 337 6.89 8.48 -58.70
CA GLU A 337 6.49 8.50 -60.11
C GLU A 337 6.03 7.12 -60.60
N GLU A 338 6.75 6.08 -60.22
CA GLU A 338 6.42 4.69 -60.59
C GLU A 338 5.10 4.26 -59.96
N LEU A 339 4.91 4.54 -58.66
CA LEU A 339 3.70 4.17 -57.94
C LEU A 339 2.49 4.92 -58.49
N MET A 340 2.65 6.21 -58.85
CA MET A 340 1.60 7.01 -59.51
C MET A 340 1.21 6.42 -60.86
N HIS A 341 2.18 6.04 -61.69
CA HIS A 341 1.89 5.45 -63.00
C HIS A 341 1.15 4.12 -62.87
N GLU A 342 1.53 3.28 -61.91
CA GLU A 342 0.88 2.02 -61.62
C GLU A 342 -0.58 2.21 -61.17
N VAL A 343 -0.83 3.05 -60.16
CA VAL A 343 -2.18 3.26 -59.62
C VAL A 343 -3.11 3.91 -60.66
N VAL A 344 -2.60 4.83 -61.49
CA VAL A 344 -3.35 5.44 -62.60
C VAL A 344 -3.69 4.40 -63.66
N THR A 345 -2.75 3.54 -64.03
CA THR A 345 -2.97 2.46 -65.01
C THR A 345 -4.01 1.46 -64.50
N ASN A 346 -3.91 1.08 -63.23
CA ASN A 346 -4.85 0.17 -62.58
C ASN A 346 -6.25 0.79 -62.48
N ALA A 347 -6.37 2.07 -62.13
CA ALA A 347 -7.65 2.77 -62.09
C ALA A 347 -8.29 2.85 -63.48
N GLN A 348 -7.48 3.05 -64.54
CA GLN A 348 -7.94 3.03 -65.94
C GLN A 348 -8.47 1.66 -66.39
N SER A 349 -8.11 0.56 -65.72
CA SER A 349 -8.66 -0.77 -66.03
C SER A 349 -10.09 -1.01 -65.48
N GLY A 350 -10.71 -0.02 -64.83
CA GLY A 350 -12.12 -0.07 -64.46
C GLY A 350 -12.43 -0.34 -63.00
N GLN A 351 -11.42 -0.52 -62.13
CA GLN A 351 -11.63 -0.74 -60.69
C GLN A 351 -11.10 0.43 -59.85
N PRO A 352 -11.83 0.86 -58.81
CA PRO A 352 -11.31 1.84 -57.85
C PRO A 352 -10.06 1.29 -57.15
N VAL A 353 -9.01 2.11 -57.08
CA VAL A 353 -7.75 1.76 -56.41
C VAL A 353 -7.69 2.55 -55.11
N LEU A 354 -7.48 1.85 -53.99
CA LEU A 354 -7.25 2.45 -52.68
C LEU A 354 -5.78 2.26 -52.30
N PHE A 355 -5.10 3.33 -51.90
CA PHE A 355 -3.69 3.28 -51.52
C PHE A 355 -3.32 4.41 -50.56
N ASP A 356 -2.28 4.17 -49.77
CA ASP A 356 -1.66 5.20 -48.93
C ASP A 356 -0.70 6.05 -49.76
N TRP A 357 -0.69 7.36 -49.49
CA TRP A 357 0.16 8.32 -50.16
C TRP A 357 0.70 9.37 -49.19
N ARG A 358 1.97 9.72 -49.32
CA ARG A 358 2.58 10.82 -48.57
C ARG A 358 2.78 12.03 -49.46
N TYR A 359 2.23 13.16 -49.05
CA TYR A 359 2.45 14.46 -49.66
C TYR A 359 3.56 15.22 -48.93
N LEU A 360 4.29 16.07 -49.66
CA LEU A 360 5.28 17.02 -49.14
C LEU A 360 4.76 18.44 -49.39
N ARG A 361 4.49 19.17 -48.30
CA ARG A 361 4.03 20.56 -48.37
C ARG A 361 5.19 21.51 -48.69
N PRO A 362 4.89 22.73 -49.20
CA PRO A 362 5.92 23.73 -49.50
C PRO A 362 6.74 24.18 -48.28
N ASP A 363 6.21 24.03 -47.07
CA ASP A 363 6.90 24.33 -45.80
C ASP A 363 7.86 23.21 -45.35
N GLY A 364 7.93 22.10 -46.10
CA GLY A 364 8.75 20.93 -45.80
C GLY A 364 8.09 19.88 -44.91
N SER A 365 6.85 20.10 -44.46
CA SER A 365 6.11 19.12 -43.65
C SER A 365 5.48 18.01 -44.51
N PHE A 366 5.27 16.85 -43.90
CA PHE A 366 4.63 15.71 -44.56
C PHE A 366 3.17 15.56 -44.14
N VAL A 367 2.34 15.10 -45.08
CA VAL A 367 0.94 14.71 -44.83
C VAL A 367 0.77 13.27 -45.28
N ASP A 368 0.33 12.40 -44.38
CA ASP A 368 -0.05 11.03 -44.72
C ASP A 368 -1.52 11.00 -45.11
N ALA A 369 -1.83 10.45 -46.27
CA ALA A 369 -3.18 10.42 -46.82
C ALA A 369 -3.58 9.02 -47.31
N GLU A 370 -4.87 8.73 -47.20
CA GLU A 370 -5.51 7.59 -47.87
C GLU A 370 -6.18 8.11 -49.16
N VAL A 371 -5.83 7.52 -50.29
CA VAL A 371 -6.26 7.96 -51.62
C VAL A 371 -7.14 6.89 -52.26
N SER A 372 -8.38 7.27 -52.62
CA SER A 372 -9.26 6.48 -53.47
C SER A 372 -9.28 7.09 -54.88
N LEU A 373 -8.79 6.34 -55.86
CA LEU A 373 -8.73 6.75 -57.26
C LEU A 373 -9.73 5.94 -58.08
N SER A 374 -10.65 6.60 -58.76
CA SER A 374 -11.70 5.97 -59.58
C SER A 374 -11.89 6.67 -60.92
N LEU A 375 -12.45 5.96 -61.91
CA LEU A 375 -12.81 6.55 -63.20
C LEU A 375 -14.09 7.39 -63.06
N LEU A 376 -14.07 8.56 -63.67
CA LEU A 376 -15.19 9.49 -63.74
C LEU A 376 -15.37 9.96 -65.19
N ASP A 377 -16.55 9.74 -65.75
CA ASP A 377 -16.91 10.29 -67.06
C ASP A 377 -17.53 11.68 -66.88
N ILE A 378 -16.91 12.70 -67.46
CA ILE A 378 -17.42 14.07 -67.47
C ILE A 378 -17.66 14.47 -68.91
N GLY A 379 -18.93 14.50 -69.33
CA GLY A 379 -19.32 15.00 -70.65
C GLY A 379 -18.78 14.18 -71.85
N GLY A 380 -18.46 12.90 -71.65
CA GLY A 380 -17.87 12.03 -72.68
C GLY A 380 -16.34 11.98 -72.64
N GLU A 381 -15.70 12.70 -71.71
CA GLU A 381 -14.28 12.60 -71.44
C GLU A 381 -14.01 11.73 -70.20
N THR A 382 -13.19 10.69 -70.37
CA THR A 382 -12.75 9.82 -69.28
C THR A 382 -11.70 10.52 -68.42
N CYS A 383 -12.11 10.94 -67.23
CA CYS A 383 -11.25 11.53 -66.20
C CYS A 383 -11.03 10.53 -65.05
N LEU A 384 -10.11 10.85 -64.16
CA LEU A 384 -9.94 10.17 -62.88
C LEU A 384 -10.37 11.10 -61.75
N GLN A 385 -11.06 10.58 -60.76
CA GLN A 385 -11.37 11.26 -59.51
C GLN A 385 -10.49 10.68 -58.41
N ALA A 386 -9.73 11.52 -57.71
CA ALA A 386 -9.02 11.15 -56.50
C ALA A 386 -9.73 11.79 -55.29
N ILE A 387 -10.18 10.96 -54.36
CA ILE A 387 -10.64 11.39 -53.03
C ILE A 387 -9.50 11.10 -52.06
N VAL A 388 -9.01 12.14 -51.40
CA VAL A 388 -7.81 12.11 -50.56
C VAL A 388 -8.22 12.51 -49.15
N ARG A 389 -8.04 11.60 -48.21
CA ARG A 389 -8.31 11.83 -46.79
C ARG A 389 -7.00 11.97 -46.03
N ASP A 390 -6.84 13.06 -45.29
CA ASP A 390 -5.73 13.21 -44.35
C ASP A 390 -5.89 12.22 -43.18
N ILE A 391 -4.89 11.37 -42.97
CA ILE A 391 -4.85 10.37 -41.90
C ILE A 391 -3.66 10.60 -40.95
N THR A 392 -3.04 11.78 -41.00
CA THR A 392 -1.84 12.12 -40.22
C THR A 392 -2.11 12.05 -38.72
N GLU A 393 -3.16 12.72 -38.22
CA GLU A 393 -3.53 12.67 -36.79
C GLU A 393 -3.91 11.26 -36.35
N ARG A 394 -4.61 10.49 -37.21
CA ARG A 394 -4.96 9.10 -36.93
C ARG A 394 -3.71 8.25 -36.75
N LYS A 395 -2.75 8.31 -37.68
CA LYS A 395 -1.50 7.55 -37.61
C LYS A 395 -0.64 7.96 -36.40
N LEU A 396 -0.58 9.25 -36.06
CA LEU A 396 0.13 9.72 -34.86
C LEU A 396 -0.53 9.24 -33.57
N ALA A 397 -1.86 9.31 -33.48
CA ALA A 397 -2.61 8.82 -32.33
C ALA A 397 -2.49 7.30 -32.17
N GLU A 398 -2.57 6.54 -33.25
CA GLU A 398 -2.37 5.08 -33.25
C GLU A 398 -0.96 4.72 -32.76
N ALA A 399 0.08 5.40 -33.25
CA ALA A 399 1.46 5.20 -32.81
C ALA A 399 1.65 5.53 -31.32
N GLU A 400 1.03 6.61 -30.82
CA GLU A 400 1.12 6.99 -29.40
C GLU A 400 0.33 6.03 -28.50
N ILE A 401 -0.84 5.55 -28.94
CA ILE A 401 -1.60 4.51 -28.23
C ILE A 401 -0.77 3.23 -28.13
N GLU A 402 -0.11 2.82 -29.22
CA GLU A 402 0.76 1.65 -29.23
C GLU A 402 1.96 1.84 -28.27
N ARG A 403 2.58 3.03 -28.27
CA ARG A 403 3.66 3.37 -27.34
C ARG A 403 3.20 3.30 -25.88
N LEU A 404 2.06 3.90 -25.55
CA LEU A 404 1.50 3.88 -24.19
C LEU A 404 1.04 2.49 -23.73
N ALA A 405 0.64 1.63 -24.68
CA ALA A 405 0.21 0.27 -24.37
C ALA A 405 1.38 -0.66 -24.00
N TYR A 406 2.57 -0.44 -24.57
CA TYR A 406 3.69 -1.39 -24.49
C TYR A 406 4.96 -0.85 -23.80
N PHE A 407 5.06 0.46 -23.53
CA PHE A 407 6.25 1.07 -22.94
C PHE A 407 5.94 1.85 -21.64
N ASP A 408 6.90 1.84 -20.72
CA ASP A 408 6.92 2.67 -19.51
C ASP A 408 7.19 4.13 -19.89
N THR A 409 6.35 5.05 -19.43
CA THR A 409 6.41 6.46 -19.83
C THR A 409 7.64 7.18 -19.28
N LEU A 410 8.20 6.73 -18.16
CA LEU A 410 9.35 7.36 -17.52
C LEU A 410 10.68 6.92 -18.15
N THR A 411 10.91 5.62 -18.25
CA THR A 411 12.19 5.03 -18.70
C THR A 411 12.21 4.71 -20.20
N GLN A 412 11.06 4.74 -20.87
CA GLN A 412 10.89 4.31 -22.26
C GLN A 412 11.32 2.85 -22.50
N LEU A 413 11.40 2.05 -21.43
CA LEU A 413 11.59 0.62 -21.53
C LEU A 413 10.24 -0.06 -21.77
N PRO A 414 10.22 -1.24 -22.40
CA PRO A 414 9.07 -2.11 -22.38
C PRO A 414 8.42 -2.24 -20.99
N ASN A 415 7.10 -2.24 -20.96
CA ASN A 415 6.33 -2.44 -19.74
C ASN A 415 6.06 -3.94 -19.48
N ARG A 416 5.37 -4.23 -18.37
CA ARG A 416 4.97 -5.60 -18.00
C ARG A 416 4.22 -6.36 -19.10
N ARG A 417 3.36 -5.67 -19.87
CA ARG A 417 2.58 -6.31 -20.94
C ARG A 417 3.48 -6.79 -22.08
N LEU A 418 4.36 -5.92 -22.57
CA LEU A 418 5.29 -6.30 -23.64
C LEU A 418 6.28 -7.37 -23.19
N LEU A 419 6.73 -7.33 -21.93
CA LEU A 419 7.55 -8.40 -21.34
C LEU A 419 6.86 -9.75 -21.36
N GLN A 420 5.59 -9.84 -20.94
CA GLN A 420 4.85 -11.10 -20.94
C GLN A 420 4.74 -11.69 -22.34
N ASP A 421 4.45 -10.85 -23.34
CA ASP A 421 4.38 -11.31 -24.74
C ASP A 421 5.74 -11.77 -25.26
N ARG A 422 6.83 -11.07 -24.93
CA ARG A 422 8.20 -11.51 -25.27
C ARG A 422 8.61 -12.78 -24.54
N LEU A 423 8.29 -12.93 -23.27
CA LEU A 423 8.61 -14.13 -22.50
C LEU A 423 7.89 -15.37 -23.05
N ARG A 424 6.63 -15.24 -23.50
CA ARG A 424 5.91 -16.32 -24.21
C ARG A 424 6.61 -16.71 -25.51
N GLN A 425 7.10 -15.73 -26.28
CA GLN A 425 7.86 -15.98 -27.51
C GLN A 425 9.20 -16.66 -27.21
N ALA A 426 9.93 -16.19 -26.20
CA ALA A 426 11.21 -16.76 -25.76
C ALA A 426 11.05 -18.21 -25.29
N LEU A 427 10.01 -18.51 -24.50
CA LEU A 427 9.63 -19.88 -24.11
C LEU A 427 9.41 -20.79 -25.32
N ALA A 428 8.63 -20.33 -26.30
CA ALA A 428 8.35 -21.09 -27.51
C ALA A 428 9.59 -21.23 -28.42
N ALA A 429 10.52 -20.28 -28.40
CA ALA A 429 11.79 -20.35 -29.13
C ALA A 429 12.77 -21.32 -28.46
N SER A 430 12.96 -21.20 -27.15
CA SER A 430 13.79 -22.07 -26.30
C SER A 430 13.41 -23.54 -26.48
N LYS A 431 12.11 -23.86 -26.40
CA LYS A 431 11.59 -25.20 -26.65
C LYS A 431 11.91 -25.75 -28.04
N ARG A 432 11.87 -24.90 -29.08
CA ARG A 432 12.12 -25.31 -30.48
C ARG A 432 13.60 -25.48 -30.80
N ARG A 433 14.45 -24.64 -30.21
CA ARG A 433 15.90 -24.60 -30.49
C ARG A 433 16.73 -25.43 -29.53
N HIS A 434 16.11 -25.96 -28.47
CA HIS A 434 16.80 -26.62 -27.35
C HIS A 434 17.87 -25.72 -26.71
N ALA A 435 17.69 -24.40 -26.79
CA ALA A 435 18.56 -23.41 -26.17
C ALA A 435 17.93 -22.95 -24.85
N MET A 436 18.76 -22.68 -23.84
CA MET A 436 18.27 -22.18 -22.55
C MET A 436 17.96 -20.68 -22.64
N GLY A 437 17.13 -20.18 -21.74
CA GLY A 437 16.99 -18.75 -21.47
C GLY A 437 17.13 -18.47 -19.98
N ALA A 438 17.32 -17.21 -19.63
CA ALA A 438 17.37 -16.77 -18.25
C ALA A 438 16.52 -15.52 -18.05
N LEU A 439 15.85 -15.44 -16.91
CA LEU A 439 15.16 -14.23 -16.48
C LEU A 439 15.80 -13.72 -15.19
N LEU A 440 16.25 -12.48 -15.23
CA LEU A 440 16.83 -11.75 -14.12
C LEU A 440 15.81 -10.73 -13.63
N PHE A 441 15.39 -10.86 -12.38
CA PHE A 441 14.52 -9.91 -11.71
C PHE A 441 15.36 -9.01 -10.81
N ILE A 442 15.27 -7.70 -10.99
CA ILE A 442 16.18 -6.72 -10.40
C ILE A 442 15.36 -5.71 -9.61
N ASP A 443 15.72 -5.50 -8.36
CA ASP A 443 15.12 -4.51 -7.48
C ASP A 443 16.19 -3.60 -6.88
N LEU A 444 15.94 -2.29 -6.85
CA LEU A 444 16.89 -1.31 -6.33
C LEU A 444 16.78 -1.20 -4.81
N ASP A 445 17.89 -1.50 -4.12
CA ASP A 445 17.92 -1.48 -2.67
C ASP A 445 17.72 -0.06 -2.12
N ASN A 446 16.82 0.09 -1.14
CA ASN A 446 16.55 1.35 -0.44
C ASN A 446 16.08 2.50 -1.35
N PHE A 447 15.53 2.21 -2.53
CA PHE A 447 14.99 3.24 -3.44
C PHE A 447 13.93 4.11 -2.76
N LYS A 448 13.06 3.51 -1.93
CA LYS A 448 12.08 4.26 -1.14
C LYS A 448 12.73 5.30 -0.22
N THR A 449 13.84 4.95 0.43
CA THR A 449 14.59 5.88 1.28
C THR A 449 15.13 7.07 0.48
N LEU A 450 15.57 6.86 -0.76
CA LEU A 450 15.96 7.97 -1.64
C LEU A 450 14.77 8.90 -1.92
N ASN A 451 13.62 8.35 -2.31
CA ASN A 451 12.41 9.15 -2.56
C ASN A 451 11.96 9.93 -1.33
N ASP A 452 11.94 9.27 -0.17
CA ASP A 452 11.51 9.88 1.09
C ASP A 452 12.48 11.00 1.54
N THR A 453 13.78 10.88 1.19
CA THR A 453 14.82 11.84 1.61
C THR A 453 15.01 12.98 0.60
N ARG A 454 14.84 12.72 -0.70
CA ARG A 454 15.25 13.62 -1.79
C ARG A 454 14.13 13.99 -2.76
N GLY A 455 12.93 13.41 -2.59
CA GLY A 455 11.78 13.63 -3.46
C GLY A 455 11.77 12.72 -4.68
N HIS A 456 10.58 12.61 -5.29
CA HIS A 456 10.33 11.71 -6.41
C HIS A 456 11.09 12.08 -7.70
N ASP A 457 11.36 13.37 -7.95
CA ASP A 457 12.08 13.81 -9.16
C ASP A 457 13.51 13.23 -9.25
N VAL A 458 14.20 13.13 -8.11
CA VAL A 458 15.54 12.53 -8.02
C VAL A 458 15.46 11.01 -8.20
N GLY A 459 14.44 10.37 -7.64
CA GLY A 459 14.16 8.96 -7.88
C GLY A 459 13.88 8.66 -9.36
N ASP A 460 13.14 9.52 -10.03
CA ASP A 460 12.86 9.41 -11.46
C ASP A 460 14.11 9.53 -12.32
N CYS A 461 15.06 10.40 -11.94
CA CYS A 461 16.37 10.49 -12.57
C CYS A 461 17.18 9.21 -12.37
N LEU A 462 17.16 8.64 -11.17
CA LEU A 462 17.81 7.37 -10.88
C LEU A 462 17.26 6.24 -11.76
N LEU A 463 15.93 6.13 -11.86
CA LEU A 463 15.27 5.09 -12.65
C LEU A 463 15.63 5.18 -14.15
N LYS A 464 15.72 6.40 -14.70
CA LYS A 464 16.18 6.63 -16.08
C LYS A 464 17.63 6.17 -16.28
N GLU A 465 18.52 6.52 -15.36
CA GLU A 465 19.94 6.15 -15.44
C GLU A 465 20.15 4.64 -15.22
N VAL A 466 19.36 4.00 -14.35
CA VAL A 466 19.35 2.53 -14.20
C VAL A 466 18.97 1.87 -15.52
N GLY A 467 17.91 2.33 -16.18
CA GLY A 467 17.52 1.82 -17.50
C GLY A 467 18.64 1.95 -18.55
N HIS A 468 19.38 3.06 -18.53
CA HIS A 468 20.55 3.26 -19.40
C HIS A 468 21.71 2.32 -19.08
N ARG A 469 22.03 2.12 -17.80
CA ARG A 469 23.08 1.18 -17.37
C ARG A 469 22.75 -0.25 -17.74
N LEU A 470 21.51 -0.69 -17.54
CA LEU A 470 21.05 -2.02 -17.92
C LEU A 470 21.25 -2.27 -19.42
N ARG A 471 20.87 -1.30 -20.28
CA ARG A 471 21.09 -1.38 -21.74
C ARG A 471 22.56 -1.55 -22.14
N LYS A 472 23.51 -1.01 -21.37
CA LYS A 472 24.95 -1.20 -21.60
C LYS A 472 25.48 -2.54 -21.08
N CYS A 473 24.77 -3.15 -20.15
CA CYS A 473 25.17 -4.43 -19.57
C CYS A 473 24.84 -5.61 -20.48
N VAL A 474 23.77 -5.52 -21.26
CA VAL A 474 23.21 -6.61 -22.06
C VAL A 474 23.50 -6.43 -23.56
N ARG A 475 23.20 -7.45 -24.37
CA ARG A 475 23.34 -7.43 -25.83
C ARG A 475 22.11 -6.83 -26.50
N ALA A 476 22.19 -6.57 -27.81
CA ALA A 476 21.07 -5.98 -28.55
C ALA A 476 19.88 -6.94 -28.71
N GLU A 477 20.15 -8.25 -28.68
CA GLU A 477 19.17 -9.32 -28.70
C GLU A 477 18.48 -9.57 -27.35
N ASP A 478 19.08 -9.10 -26.24
CA ASP A 478 18.52 -9.26 -24.90
C ASP A 478 17.39 -8.25 -24.67
N PHE A 479 16.43 -8.62 -23.82
CA PHE A 479 15.25 -7.81 -23.59
C PHE A 479 15.21 -7.23 -22.18
N ILE A 480 14.96 -5.92 -22.07
CA ILE A 480 14.88 -5.21 -20.79
C ILE A 480 13.49 -4.63 -20.63
N ALA A 481 12.88 -4.78 -19.45
CA ALA A 481 11.60 -4.19 -19.11
C ALA A 481 11.62 -3.56 -17.72
N ARG A 482 10.71 -2.61 -17.50
CA ARG A 482 10.38 -2.09 -16.16
C ARG A 482 8.97 -2.51 -15.79
N LEU A 483 8.81 -3.15 -14.63
CA LEU A 483 7.51 -3.65 -14.19
C LEU A 483 6.69 -2.60 -13.45
N GLY A 484 7.37 -1.66 -12.80
CA GLY A 484 6.78 -0.60 -11.98
C GLY A 484 7.69 -0.31 -10.78
N GLY A 485 7.55 0.88 -10.16
CA GLY A 485 8.40 1.25 -9.02
C GLY A 485 9.89 1.19 -9.36
N ASP A 486 10.63 0.43 -8.56
CA ASP A 486 12.06 0.12 -8.63
C ASP A 486 12.39 -1.25 -9.26
N GLU A 487 11.39 -1.93 -9.84
CA GLU A 487 11.54 -3.28 -10.40
C GLU A 487 11.87 -3.27 -11.90
N PHE A 488 12.98 -3.90 -12.26
CA PHE A 488 13.44 -4.12 -13.62
C PHE A 488 13.58 -5.62 -13.91
N VAL A 489 13.41 -5.99 -15.17
CA VAL A 489 13.62 -7.37 -15.64
C VAL A 489 14.55 -7.37 -16.84
N VAL A 490 15.50 -8.30 -16.85
CA VAL A 490 16.32 -8.64 -18.02
C VAL A 490 16.03 -10.08 -18.42
N LEU A 491 15.69 -10.27 -19.69
CA LEU A 491 15.46 -11.56 -20.31
C LEU A 491 16.60 -11.84 -21.28
N LEU A 492 17.34 -12.91 -21.00
CA LEU A 492 18.42 -13.42 -21.83
C LEU A 492 17.89 -14.60 -22.66
N GLU A 493 18.01 -14.49 -23.97
CA GLU A 493 17.58 -15.52 -24.91
C GLU A 493 18.79 -16.22 -25.55
N ASP A 494 18.58 -17.42 -26.08
CA ASP A 494 19.59 -18.16 -26.85
C ASP A 494 20.89 -18.48 -26.09
N LEU A 495 20.76 -18.82 -24.79
CA LEU A 495 21.87 -19.31 -23.98
C LEU A 495 22.24 -20.76 -24.37
N ARG A 496 23.45 -21.17 -23.95
CA ARG A 496 23.96 -22.53 -24.21
C ARG A 496 23.00 -23.61 -23.71
N GLN A 497 22.95 -24.74 -24.41
CA GLN A 497 21.94 -25.78 -24.19
C GLN A 497 22.07 -26.49 -22.84
N LEU A 498 23.29 -26.57 -22.31
CA LEU A 498 23.58 -27.24 -21.05
C LEU A 498 23.24 -26.31 -19.87
N PRO A 499 22.43 -26.75 -18.88
CA PRO A 499 22.00 -25.87 -17.79
C PRO A 499 23.12 -25.20 -17.00
N HIS A 500 24.23 -25.90 -16.76
CA HIS A 500 25.39 -25.34 -16.04
C HIS A 500 26.15 -24.29 -16.88
N GLU A 501 26.23 -24.46 -18.19
CA GLU A 501 26.84 -23.50 -19.10
C GLU A 501 25.98 -22.25 -19.25
N ALA A 502 24.65 -22.43 -19.34
CA ALA A 502 23.68 -21.34 -19.33
C ALA A 502 23.66 -20.58 -18.00
N ALA A 503 23.76 -21.30 -16.88
CA ALA A 503 23.88 -20.70 -15.55
C ALA A 503 25.08 -19.77 -15.49
N PHE A 504 26.24 -20.24 -15.95
CA PHE A 504 27.46 -19.45 -16.00
C PHE A 504 27.32 -18.19 -16.87
N ASP A 505 26.71 -18.31 -18.06
CA ASP A 505 26.47 -17.15 -18.93
C ASP A 505 25.54 -16.11 -18.27
N ALA A 506 24.46 -16.58 -17.68
CA ALA A 506 23.46 -15.73 -17.02
C ALA A 506 24.04 -15.05 -15.76
N GLU A 507 24.84 -15.79 -14.97
CA GLU A 507 25.55 -15.26 -13.81
C GLU A 507 26.54 -14.16 -14.20
N MET A 508 27.32 -14.36 -15.27
CA MET A 508 28.24 -13.33 -15.77
C MET A 508 27.52 -12.01 -16.11
N VAL A 509 26.36 -12.10 -16.77
CA VAL A 509 25.56 -10.91 -17.10
C VAL A 509 24.97 -10.28 -15.83
N ALA A 510 24.43 -11.10 -14.93
CA ALA A 510 23.87 -10.64 -13.66
C ALA A 510 24.92 -9.92 -12.79
N GLN A 511 26.14 -10.47 -12.71
CA GLN A 511 27.23 -9.89 -11.94
C GLN A 511 27.71 -8.58 -12.55
N LYS A 512 27.82 -8.51 -13.88
CA LYS A 512 28.09 -7.25 -14.60
C LYS A 512 27.01 -6.19 -14.30
N ILE A 513 25.75 -6.57 -14.20
CA ILE A 513 24.65 -5.68 -13.82
C ILE A 513 24.84 -5.18 -12.39
N VAL A 514 25.04 -6.07 -11.41
CA VAL A 514 25.23 -5.69 -10.00
C VAL A 514 26.42 -4.74 -9.84
N GLU A 515 27.55 -5.01 -10.50
CA GLU A 515 28.74 -4.16 -10.47
C GLU A 515 28.49 -2.77 -11.09
N SER A 516 27.76 -2.72 -12.20
CA SER A 516 27.38 -1.48 -12.89
C SER A 516 26.43 -0.62 -12.05
N LEU A 517 25.46 -1.25 -11.38
CA LEU A 517 24.51 -0.56 -10.52
C LEU A 517 25.13 -0.13 -9.18
N ARG A 518 26.21 -0.77 -8.74
CA ARG A 518 26.98 -0.36 -7.54
C ARG A 518 27.78 0.94 -7.75
N GLN A 519 28.08 1.30 -9.01
CA GLN A 519 28.79 2.53 -9.30
C GLN A 519 27.95 3.76 -8.90
N PRO A 520 28.57 4.85 -8.43
CA PRO A 520 27.84 6.06 -8.06
C PRO A 520 26.99 6.62 -9.22
N PHE A 521 25.78 7.08 -8.93
CA PHE A 521 24.88 7.75 -9.87
C PHE A 521 25.02 9.25 -9.75
N LEU A 522 25.27 9.93 -10.88
CA LEU A 522 25.26 11.38 -10.97
C LEU A 522 23.83 11.84 -11.31
N LEU A 523 23.08 12.23 -10.28
CA LEU A 523 21.70 12.66 -10.36
C LEU A 523 21.66 14.19 -10.23
N ASP A 524 21.65 14.89 -11.35
CA ASP A 524 21.80 16.35 -11.46
C ASP A 524 23.04 16.89 -10.72
N ALA A 525 22.86 17.41 -9.49
CA ALA A 525 23.91 18.02 -8.67
C ALA A 525 24.46 17.08 -7.58
N TYR A 526 24.01 15.83 -7.50
CA TYR A 526 24.32 14.92 -6.40
C TYR A 526 24.88 13.58 -6.88
N GLU A 527 25.83 13.06 -6.11
CA GLU A 527 26.32 11.69 -6.25
C GLU A 527 25.56 10.79 -5.28
N HIS A 528 24.91 9.74 -5.80
CA HIS A 528 24.13 8.79 -5.01
C HIS A 528 24.67 7.37 -5.20
N HIS A 529 24.88 6.66 -4.10
CA HIS A 529 25.21 5.24 -4.13
C HIS A 529 23.94 4.42 -3.93
N SER A 530 23.63 3.56 -4.90
CA SER A 530 22.59 2.55 -4.82
C SER A 530 23.22 1.17 -5.00
N SER A 531 22.52 0.14 -4.54
CA SER A 531 22.78 -1.25 -4.92
C SER A 531 21.52 -1.88 -5.48
N ALA A 532 21.63 -3.11 -5.96
CA ALA A 532 20.49 -3.87 -6.43
C ALA A 532 20.56 -5.32 -5.94
N SER A 533 19.39 -5.88 -5.68
CA SER A 533 19.20 -7.30 -5.39
C SER A 533 18.67 -7.99 -6.65
N VAL A 534 19.32 -9.07 -7.09
CA VAL A 534 19.01 -9.75 -8.37
C VAL A 534 18.61 -11.20 -8.14
N GLY A 535 17.45 -11.60 -8.66
CA GLY A 535 16.98 -12.98 -8.69
C GLY A 535 17.10 -13.56 -10.09
N LEU A 536 17.57 -14.80 -10.21
CA LEU A 536 17.82 -15.44 -11.50
C LEU A 536 17.09 -16.78 -11.60
N TYR A 537 16.34 -16.97 -12.69
CA TYR A 537 15.73 -18.26 -13.04
C TYR A 537 16.12 -18.68 -14.47
N LEU A 538 16.61 -19.90 -14.62
CA LEU A 538 16.89 -20.52 -15.91
C LEU A 538 15.68 -21.30 -16.40
N PHE A 539 15.33 -21.15 -17.67
CA PHE A 539 14.20 -21.84 -18.29
C PHE A 539 14.60 -22.50 -19.60
N SER A 540 13.84 -23.52 -20.00
CA SER A 540 14.06 -24.31 -21.23
C SER A 540 12.81 -24.45 -22.11
N GLY A 541 11.67 -23.92 -21.64
CA GLY A 541 10.37 -24.15 -22.27
C GLY A 541 9.75 -25.50 -21.90
N ALA A 542 10.03 -25.99 -20.69
CA ALA A 542 9.42 -27.21 -20.18
C ALA A 542 7.89 -27.04 -20.02
N PRO A 543 7.08 -28.12 -20.08
CA PRO A 543 5.61 -28.03 -20.07
C PRO A 543 5.02 -27.29 -18.86
N GLU A 544 5.67 -27.37 -17.70
CA GLU A 544 5.32 -26.71 -16.45
C GLU A 544 5.74 -25.23 -16.38
N GLU A 545 6.56 -24.76 -17.32
CA GLU A 545 7.06 -23.38 -17.36
C GLU A 545 6.06 -22.49 -18.12
N SER A 546 5.40 -21.60 -17.37
CA SER A 546 4.61 -20.51 -17.92
C SER A 546 5.34 -19.18 -17.75
N SER A 547 4.92 -18.16 -18.50
CA SER A 547 5.46 -16.79 -18.33
C SER A 547 5.27 -16.26 -16.91
N GLU A 548 4.17 -16.63 -16.25
CA GLU A 548 3.86 -16.23 -14.87
C GLU A 548 4.73 -16.98 -13.87
N GLU A 549 4.94 -18.28 -14.07
CA GLU A 549 5.77 -19.11 -13.20
C GLU A 549 7.24 -18.69 -13.26
N ILE A 550 7.78 -18.39 -14.44
CA ILE A 550 9.16 -17.88 -14.58
C ILE A 550 9.35 -16.58 -13.81
N LEU A 551 8.42 -15.63 -13.97
CA LEU A 551 8.46 -14.35 -13.25
C LEU A 551 8.41 -14.58 -11.73
N LYS A 552 7.52 -15.45 -11.27
CA LYS A 552 7.38 -15.81 -9.85
C LYS A 552 8.65 -16.43 -9.27
N ARG A 553 9.30 -17.34 -10.00
CA ARG A 553 10.54 -18.00 -9.56
C ARG A 553 11.72 -17.02 -9.49
N ALA A 554 11.86 -16.14 -10.48
CA ALA A 554 12.90 -15.13 -10.46
C ALA A 554 12.67 -14.07 -9.35
N ASP A 555 11.43 -13.66 -9.11
CA ASP A 555 11.06 -12.77 -8.01
C ASP A 555 11.38 -13.39 -6.63
N ALA A 556 11.03 -14.67 -6.43
CA ALA A 556 11.38 -15.39 -5.20
C ALA A 556 12.90 -15.44 -4.95
N ALA A 557 13.69 -15.64 -6.01
CA ALA A 557 15.16 -15.60 -5.92
C ALA A 557 15.68 -14.18 -5.60
N MET A 558 15.05 -13.13 -6.13
CA MET A 558 15.42 -11.74 -5.84
C MET A 558 15.13 -11.39 -4.38
N TYR A 559 13.99 -11.84 -3.85
CA TYR A 559 13.68 -11.68 -2.44
C TYR A 559 14.71 -12.38 -1.54
N GLN A 560 15.20 -13.56 -1.94
CA GLN A 560 16.29 -14.23 -1.22
C GLN A 560 17.59 -13.42 -1.26
N ALA A 561 17.90 -12.76 -2.38
CA ALA A 561 19.04 -11.84 -2.45
C ALA A 561 18.88 -10.67 -1.46
N LYS A 562 17.66 -10.15 -1.29
CA LYS A 562 17.36 -9.11 -0.28
C LYS A 562 17.58 -9.57 1.16
N THR A 563 17.11 -10.77 1.50
CA THR A 563 17.25 -11.31 2.87
C THR A 563 18.68 -11.78 3.18
N SER A 564 19.45 -12.14 2.16
CA SER A 564 20.85 -12.57 2.28
C SER A 564 21.85 -11.41 2.35
N GLY A 565 21.38 -10.19 2.68
CA GLY A 565 22.23 -9.02 2.88
C GLY A 565 22.16 -7.94 1.80
N ARG A 566 21.31 -8.11 0.76
CA ARG A 566 21.17 -7.20 -0.40
C ARG A 566 22.45 -7.09 -1.24
N ASN A 567 22.44 -6.27 -2.30
CA ASN A 567 23.61 -6.01 -3.15
C ASN A 567 24.27 -7.30 -3.69
N THR A 568 23.46 -8.30 -4.01
CA THR A 568 23.89 -9.63 -4.42
C THR A 568 22.91 -10.22 -5.45
N LEU A 569 23.28 -11.35 -6.02
CA LEU A 569 22.42 -12.15 -6.87
C LEU A 569 22.16 -13.52 -6.25
N CYS A 570 20.99 -14.08 -6.50
CA CYS A 570 20.62 -15.44 -6.08
C CYS A 570 19.94 -16.19 -7.23
N PHE A 571 20.33 -17.45 -7.44
CA PHE A 571 19.57 -18.37 -8.29
C PHE A 571 18.36 -18.88 -7.54
N PHE A 572 17.28 -19.14 -8.28
CA PHE A 572 16.12 -19.82 -7.73
C PHE A 572 16.45 -21.26 -7.34
N ASP A 573 16.16 -21.61 -6.09
CA ASP A 573 16.16 -22.98 -5.56
C ASP A 573 14.73 -23.33 -5.09
N PRO A 574 14.14 -24.46 -5.54
CA PRO A 574 12.83 -24.92 -5.07
C PRO A 574 12.67 -24.96 -3.54
N ALA A 575 13.75 -25.24 -2.79
CA ALA A 575 13.73 -25.21 -1.32
C ALA A 575 13.48 -23.79 -0.75
N MET A 576 13.86 -22.74 -1.48
CA MET A 576 13.61 -21.35 -1.09
C MET A 576 12.13 -20.99 -1.16
N GLN A 577 11.44 -21.41 -2.22
CA GLN A 577 9.99 -21.15 -2.34
C GLN A 577 9.22 -21.83 -1.21
N GLN A 578 9.56 -23.07 -0.89
CA GLN A 578 8.96 -23.79 0.23
C GLN A 578 9.24 -23.11 1.57
N SER A 579 10.44 -22.55 1.77
CA SER A 579 10.78 -21.78 2.98
C SER A 579 9.94 -20.50 3.12
N LEU A 580 9.77 -19.75 2.02
CA LEU A 580 8.94 -18.53 2.00
C LEU A 580 7.46 -18.84 2.27
N GLU A 581 6.91 -19.88 1.64
CA GLU A 581 5.54 -20.33 1.87
C GLU A 581 5.36 -20.83 3.31
N THR A 582 6.32 -21.58 3.85
CA THR A 582 6.31 -22.05 5.26
C THR A 582 6.36 -20.88 6.23
N ARG A 583 7.16 -19.86 5.94
CA ARG A 583 7.30 -18.65 6.76
C ARG A 583 6.01 -17.83 6.79
N ALA A 584 5.40 -17.60 5.63
CA ALA A 584 4.12 -16.90 5.53
C ALA A 584 3.00 -17.64 6.27
N ALA A 585 2.96 -18.97 6.16
CA ALA A 585 2.04 -19.80 6.93
C ALA A 585 2.28 -19.67 8.45
N LEU A 586 3.55 -19.73 8.88
CA LEU A 586 3.93 -19.59 10.30
C LEU A 586 3.56 -18.21 10.86
N GLU A 587 3.70 -17.13 10.08
CA GLU A 587 3.27 -15.78 10.48
C GLU A 587 1.74 -15.73 10.71
N ALA A 588 0.96 -16.28 9.78
CA ALA A 588 -0.49 -16.31 9.90
C ALA A 588 -0.96 -17.14 11.11
N GLU A 589 -0.28 -18.25 11.41
CA GLU A 589 -0.52 -19.10 12.58
C GLU A 589 -0.14 -18.38 13.90
N LEU A 590 1.01 -17.69 13.94
CA LEU A 590 1.48 -16.93 15.11
C LEU A 590 0.48 -15.87 15.58
N ARG A 591 -0.19 -15.16 14.65
CA ARG A 591 -1.24 -14.17 14.99
C ARG A 591 -2.41 -14.78 15.76
N ARG A 592 -2.69 -16.08 15.57
CA ARG A 592 -3.77 -16.81 16.24
C ARG A 592 -3.31 -17.50 17.52
N ALA A 593 -2.01 -17.78 17.65
CA ALA A 593 -1.45 -18.58 18.73
C ALA A 593 -1.67 -17.98 20.13
N LEU A 594 -1.50 -16.66 20.29
CA LEU A 594 -1.65 -16.00 21.59
C LEU A 594 -3.11 -15.96 22.08
N PRO A 595 -4.12 -15.52 21.28
CA PRO A 595 -5.53 -15.62 21.68
C PRO A 595 -6.01 -17.05 21.96
N GLN A 596 -5.45 -18.04 21.26
CA GLN A 596 -5.83 -19.45 21.39
C GLN A 596 -5.04 -20.20 22.49
N ARG A 597 -4.24 -19.49 23.30
CA ARG A 597 -3.47 -20.07 24.43
C ARG A 597 -2.57 -21.24 24.02
N GLN A 598 -1.93 -21.12 22.86
CA GLN A 598 -1.03 -22.16 22.34
C GLN A 598 0.40 -22.04 22.90
N PHE A 599 0.71 -20.95 23.61
CA PHE A 599 2.01 -20.76 24.26
C PHE A 599 2.00 -21.26 25.70
N PHE A 600 3.13 -21.82 26.14
CA PHE A 600 3.38 -22.18 27.53
C PHE A 600 4.84 -21.89 27.88
N LEU A 601 5.14 -21.79 29.19
CA LEU A 601 6.49 -21.64 29.70
C LEU A 601 7.02 -22.98 30.20
N ALA A 602 8.21 -23.34 29.73
CA ALA A 602 9.03 -24.39 30.32
C ALA A 602 10.13 -23.74 31.18
N PHE A 603 10.58 -24.43 32.21
CA PHE A 603 11.52 -23.88 33.19
C PHE A 603 12.76 -24.75 33.27
N GLN A 604 13.93 -24.12 33.20
CA GLN A 604 15.22 -24.78 33.37
C GLN A 604 15.92 -24.30 34.63
N ALA A 605 16.45 -25.22 35.43
CA ALA A 605 17.05 -24.89 36.73
C ALA A 605 18.40 -24.16 36.56
N LYS A 606 18.60 -23.13 37.39
CA LYS A 606 19.89 -22.50 37.65
C LYS A 606 20.39 -22.96 39.02
N VAL A 607 21.63 -23.43 39.08
CA VAL A 607 22.22 -24.00 40.30
C VAL A 607 23.48 -23.25 40.75
N ASP A 608 23.74 -23.29 42.05
CA ASP A 608 24.99 -22.77 42.63
C ASP A 608 26.15 -23.79 42.57
N SER A 609 27.30 -23.42 43.16
CA SER A 609 28.48 -24.29 43.29
C SER A 609 28.22 -25.59 44.05
N GLU A 610 27.26 -25.61 44.97
CA GLU A 610 26.85 -26.79 45.73
C GLU A 610 25.73 -27.59 45.03
N ARG A 611 25.35 -27.22 43.81
CA ARG A 611 24.24 -27.80 43.02
C ARG A 611 22.85 -27.58 43.61
N ARG A 612 22.70 -26.61 44.50
CA ARG A 612 21.39 -26.20 45.01
C ARG A 612 20.71 -25.34 43.97
N VAL A 613 19.42 -25.56 43.75
CA VAL A 613 18.65 -24.73 42.82
C VAL A 613 18.40 -23.37 43.47
N VAL A 614 18.91 -22.33 42.82
CA VAL A 614 18.79 -20.93 43.28
C VAL A 614 17.82 -20.12 42.42
N GLY A 615 17.45 -20.66 41.26
CA GLY A 615 16.50 -20.03 40.36
C GLY A 615 16.18 -20.89 39.14
N ALA A 616 15.47 -20.31 38.19
CA ALA A 616 15.20 -20.91 36.90
C ALA A 616 15.20 -19.87 35.77
N GLU A 617 15.35 -20.34 34.53
CA GLU A 617 15.07 -19.57 33.33
C GLU A 617 13.71 -19.99 32.75
N ALA A 618 12.85 -19.02 32.45
CA ALA A 618 11.58 -19.22 31.77
C ALA A 618 11.79 -19.22 30.25
N LEU A 619 11.46 -20.34 29.63
CA LEU A 619 11.69 -20.62 28.23
C LEU A 619 10.35 -20.80 27.52
N LEU A 620 10.06 -19.89 26.58
CA LEU A 620 8.83 -19.93 25.80
C LEU A 620 8.76 -21.20 24.93
N ARG A 621 7.59 -21.82 24.87
CA ARG A 621 7.28 -22.96 24.01
C ARG A 621 5.95 -22.76 23.30
N TRP A 622 5.86 -23.24 22.06
CA TRP A 622 4.64 -23.16 21.27
C TRP A 622 4.10 -24.56 20.98
N GLN A 623 2.94 -24.87 21.56
CA GLN A 623 2.21 -26.11 21.31
C GLN A 623 1.20 -25.89 20.17
N HIS A 624 1.60 -26.20 18.94
CA HIS A 624 0.71 -26.11 17.79
C HIS A 624 -0.25 -27.32 17.75
N PRO A 625 -1.55 -27.13 17.48
CA PRO A 625 -2.54 -28.20 17.50
C PRO A 625 -2.26 -29.31 16.47
N GLU A 626 -1.72 -28.95 15.30
CA GLU A 626 -1.47 -29.91 14.22
C GLU A 626 0.00 -30.33 14.10
N ARG A 627 0.93 -29.44 14.48
CA ARG A 627 2.38 -29.62 14.25
C ARG A 627 3.13 -30.07 15.50
N GLY A 628 2.43 -30.17 16.63
CA GLY A 628 3.05 -30.45 17.92
C GLY A 628 3.90 -29.30 18.43
N LEU A 629 5.01 -29.62 19.10
CA LEU A 629 5.88 -28.62 19.71
C LEU A 629 6.76 -27.92 18.66
N ILE A 630 6.55 -26.63 18.45
CA ILE A 630 7.38 -25.79 17.59
C ILE A 630 8.49 -25.15 18.43
N THR A 631 9.72 -25.24 17.94
CA THR A 631 10.91 -24.76 18.68
C THR A 631 11.07 -23.24 18.59
N PRO A 632 11.58 -22.57 19.65
CA PRO A 632 11.81 -21.12 19.65
C PRO A 632 12.58 -20.59 18.45
N GLY A 633 13.63 -21.29 18.01
CA GLY A 633 14.44 -20.90 16.86
C GLY A 633 13.66 -20.84 15.53
N GLN A 634 12.51 -21.50 15.42
CA GLN A 634 11.67 -21.45 14.23
C GLN A 634 10.71 -20.26 14.21
N PHE A 635 10.14 -19.90 15.37
CA PHE A 635 9.04 -18.92 15.41
C PHE A 635 9.43 -17.57 16.00
N ILE A 636 10.46 -17.47 16.85
CA ILE A 636 10.90 -16.18 17.42
C ILE A 636 11.37 -15.22 16.32
N PRO A 637 12.22 -15.60 15.34
CA PRO A 637 12.63 -14.67 14.28
C PRO A 637 11.45 -14.13 13.47
N VAL A 638 10.46 -14.98 13.19
CA VAL A 638 9.23 -14.58 12.49
C VAL A 638 8.39 -13.64 13.36
N ALA A 639 8.20 -13.95 14.64
CA ALA A 639 7.49 -13.10 15.59
C ALA A 639 8.17 -11.73 15.78
N GLU A 640 9.50 -11.69 15.77
CA GLU A 640 10.25 -10.44 15.82
C GLU A 640 9.96 -9.61 14.58
N GLU A 641 10.16 -10.14 13.38
CA GLU A 641 9.97 -9.41 12.11
C GLU A 641 8.57 -8.81 11.95
N CYS A 642 7.52 -9.57 12.25
CA CYS A 642 6.12 -9.10 12.18
C CYS A 642 5.66 -8.29 13.40
N GLY A 643 6.52 -8.10 14.41
CA GLY A 643 6.23 -7.29 15.61
C GLY A 643 5.40 -7.99 16.69
N LEU A 644 4.94 -9.23 16.46
CA LEU A 644 4.19 -10.03 17.44
C LEU A 644 4.99 -10.38 18.69
N ILE A 645 6.32 -10.35 18.62
CA ILE A 645 7.20 -10.64 19.75
C ILE A 645 6.94 -9.73 20.96
N VAL A 646 6.44 -8.51 20.76
CA VAL A 646 6.14 -7.58 21.85
C VAL A 646 4.95 -8.09 22.67
N ALA A 647 3.86 -8.48 22.00
CA ALA A 647 2.68 -9.03 22.67
C ALA A 647 2.98 -10.37 23.34
N ILE A 648 3.75 -11.24 22.66
CA ILE A 648 4.21 -12.52 23.22
C ILE A 648 5.09 -12.28 24.44
N GLY A 649 6.06 -11.37 24.35
CA GLY A 649 6.99 -11.05 25.44
C GLY A 649 6.29 -10.48 26.67
N ASN A 650 5.25 -9.65 26.50
CA ASN A 650 4.45 -9.16 27.61
C ASN A 650 3.69 -10.31 28.30
N TRP A 651 3.10 -11.22 27.52
CA TRP A 651 2.46 -12.41 28.07
C TRP A 651 3.44 -13.33 28.80
N VAL A 652 4.67 -13.48 28.27
CA VAL A 652 5.75 -14.23 28.93
C VAL A 652 6.09 -13.61 30.28
N LEU A 653 6.31 -12.30 30.35
CA LEU A 653 6.64 -11.59 31.59
C LEU A 653 5.51 -11.71 32.61
N GLU A 654 4.26 -11.54 32.20
CA GLU A 654 3.09 -11.71 33.07
C GLU A 654 3.02 -13.13 33.64
N SER A 655 3.11 -14.14 32.77
CA SER A 655 3.03 -15.55 33.16
C SER A 655 4.21 -15.95 34.06
N ALA A 656 5.41 -15.45 33.78
CA ALA A 656 6.60 -15.68 34.58
C ALA A 656 6.46 -15.06 35.98
N CYS A 657 5.97 -13.82 36.09
CA CYS A 657 5.80 -13.16 37.39
C CYS A 657 4.72 -13.83 38.24
N VAL A 658 3.62 -14.30 37.62
CA VAL A 658 2.59 -15.10 38.30
C VAL A 658 3.20 -16.40 38.83
N GLN A 659 3.94 -17.14 37.99
CA GLN A 659 4.58 -18.38 38.39
C GLN A 659 5.61 -18.19 39.52
N LEU A 660 6.42 -17.13 39.43
CA LEU A 660 7.41 -16.80 40.45
C LEU A 660 6.76 -16.50 41.80
N ARG A 661 5.64 -15.76 41.82
CA ARG A 661 4.89 -15.53 43.05
C ARG A 661 4.35 -16.82 43.67
N GLU A 662 3.84 -17.74 42.85
CA GLU A 662 3.39 -19.05 43.35
C GLU A 662 4.54 -19.82 43.99
N TRP A 663 5.71 -19.85 43.34
CA TRP A 663 6.90 -20.53 43.85
C TRP A 663 7.46 -19.91 45.12
N ASN A 664 7.47 -18.58 45.24
CA ASN A 664 7.92 -17.91 46.46
C ASN A 664 7.04 -18.20 47.69
N SER A 665 5.83 -18.71 47.48
CA SER A 665 4.96 -19.14 48.58
C SER A 665 5.28 -20.55 49.09
N LEU A 666 6.15 -21.29 48.40
CA LEU A 666 6.60 -22.61 48.81
C LEU A 666 7.73 -22.49 49.85
N PRO A 667 7.73 -23.33 50.90
CA PRO A 667 8.83 -23.34 51.89
C PRO A 667 10.18 -23.61 51.23
N GLY A 668 11.20 -22.81 51.58
CA GLY A 668 12.56 -22.93 51.06
C GLY A 668 12.82 -22.19 49.74
N TRP A 669 11.78 -21.62 49.12
CA TRP A 669 11.87 -20.92 47.84
C TRP A 669 11.59 -19.41 47.99
N GLU A 670 11.67 -18.88 49.21
CA GLU A 670 11.33 -17.48 49.52
C GLU A 670 12.25 -16.47 48.81
N ASN A 671 13.44 -16.91 48.36
CA ASN A 671 14.44 -16.12 47.65
C ASN A 671 14.69 -16.62 46.21
N PHE A 672 13.80 -17.44 45.67
CA PHE A 672 13.96 -18.02 44.34
C PHE A 672 13.98 -16.94 43.26
N ARG A 673 14.86 -17.05 42.26
CA ARG A 673 14.92 -16.11 41.14
C ARG A 673 14.39 -16.71 39.85
N LEU A 674 13.67 -15.94 39.06
CA LEU A 674 13.23 -16.33 37.73
C LEU A 674 13.78 -15.37 36.68
N ALA A 675 14.49 -15.93 35.71
CA ALA A 675 15.03 -15.20 34.58
C ALA A 675 14.11 -15.29 33.35
N VAL A 676 13.95 -14.18 32.65
CA VAL A 676 13.09 -14.06 31.46
C VAL A 676 13.84 -13.36 30.34
N ASN A 677 13.88 -13.99 29.18
CA ASN A 677 14.42 -13.42 27.95
C ASN A 677 13.54 -12.29 27.42
N VAL A 678 14.16 -11.15 27.11
CA VAL A 678 13.50 -9.98 26.53
C VAL A 678 14.08 -9.71 25.15
N SER A 679 13.21 -9.71 24.13
CA SER A 679 13.64 -9.38 22.76
C SER A 679 14.08 -7.91 22.64
N GLY A 680 15.03 -7.63 21.75
CA GLY A 680 15.47 -6.25 21.51
C GLY A 680 14.34 -5.33 20.99
N ARG A 681 13.40 -5.88 20.21
CA ARG A 681 12.21 -5.13 19.76
C ARG A 681 11.27 -4.77 20.91
N GLN A 682 11.12 -5.66 21.92
CA GLN A 682 10.33 -5.39 23.11
C GLN A 682 11.02 -4.38 24.02
N PHE A 683 12.32 -4.53 24.27
CA PHE A 683 13.11 -3.62 25.12
C PHE A 683 13.14 -2.17 24.58
N ARG A 684 13.16 -2.02 23.25
CA ARG A 684 13.12 -0.72 22.59
C ARG A 684 11.77 0.00 22.68
N GLN A 685 10.68 -0.68 23.05
CA GLN A 685 9.38 -0.02 23.18
C GLN A 685 9.47 1.15 24.18
N PRO A 686 8.92 2.33 23.84
CA PRO A 686 8.96 3.49 24.74
C PRO A 686 8.28 3.23 26.09
N ASP A 687 7.24 2.39 26.10
CA ASP A 687 6.46 2.05 27.29
C ASP A 687 6.95 0.78 28.01
N PHE A 688 8.08 0.18 27.60
CA PHE A 688 8.61 -1.06 28.18
C PHE A 688 8.77 -0.98 29.70
N VAL A 689 9.39 0.10 30.21
CA VAL A 689 9.60 0.30 31.65
C VAL A 689 8.25 0.35 32.38
N ALA A 690 7.28 1.10 31.84
CA ALA A 690 5.96 1.23 32.43
C ALA A 690 5.19 -0.10 32.41
N ALA A 691 5.33 -0.88 31.34
CA ALA A 691 4.73 -2.22 31.22
C ALA A 691 5.29 -3.17 32.30
N VAL A 692 6.62 -3.26 32.43
CA VAL A 692 7.25 -4.10 33.46
C VAL A 692 6.85 -3.66 34.88
N CYS A 693 6.82 -2.34 35.15
CA CYS A 693 6.33 -1.82 36.43
C CYS A 693 4.91 -2.30 36.75
N ASN A 694 4.01 -2.25 35.75
CA ASN A 694 2.63 -2.69 35.90
C ASN A 694 2.55 -4.20 36.16
N ILE A 695 3.32 -5.00 35.43
CA ILE A 695 3.35 -6.46 35.58
C ILE A 695 3.84 -6.85 36.97
N VAL A 696 4.95 -6.29 37.45
CA VAL A 696 5.49 -6.56 38.80
C VAL A 696 4.47 -6.16 39.87
N ARG A 697 3.85 -4.98 39.74
CA ARG A 697 2.84 -4.51 40.68
C ARG A 697 1.59 -5.38 40.71
N ASN A 698 1.08 -5.79 39.55
CA ASN A 698 -0.14 -6.58 39.43
C ASN A 698 0.07 -8.03 39.88
N SER A 699 1.22 -8.60 39.55
CA SER A 699 1.60 -9.94 40.01
C SER A 699 1.91 -9.95 41.50
N GLY A 700 2.42 -8.86 42.08
CA GLY A 700 2.80 -8.77 43.50
C GLY A 700 4.10 -9.50 43.84
N VAL A 701 4.95 -9.73 42.84
CA VAL A 701 6.26 -10.36 43.00
C VAL A 701 7.30 -9.34 43.51
N ASP A 702 8.30 -9.80 44.24
CA ASP A 702 9.45 -8.96 44.56
C ASP A 702 10.31 -8.79 43.30
N ALA A 703 10.46 -7.55 42.83
CA ALA A 703 11.26 -7.24 41.64
C ALA A 703 12.71 -7.73 41.74
N ARG A 704 13.25 -7.88 42.96
CA ARG A 704 14.62 -8.41 43.20
C ARG A 704 14.80 -9.87 42.81
N GLN A 705 13.70 -10.57 42.56
CA GLN A 705 13.69 -11.97 42.17
C GLN A 705 13.44 -12.16 40.67
N LEU A 706 13.11 -11.09 39.95
CA LEU A 706 12.96 -11.10 38.50
C LEU A 706 14.28 -10.68 37.85
N THR A 707 14.85 -11.58 37.04
CA THR A 707 16.00 -11.29 36.20
C THR A 707 15.53 -11.10 34.75
N LEU A 708 15.90 -9.99 34.12
CA LEU A 708 15.67 -9.77 32.69
C LEU A 708 16.96 -10.06 31.92
N GLU A 709 16.86 -10.96 30.94
CA GLU A 709 17.97 -11.36 30.08
C GLU A 709 17.87 -10.64 28.74
N LEU A 710 18.96 -9.99 28.35
CA LEU A 710 19.06 -9.18 27.12
C LEU A 710 20.30 -9.60 26.37
N THR A 711 20.20 -9.81 25.06
CA THR A 711 21.36 -10.12 24.23
C THR A 711 22.24 -8.89 24.03
N GLU A 712 23.53 -9.10 23.79
CA GLU A 712 24.51 -8.02 23.55
C GLU A 712 24.05 -7.05 22.45
N SER A 713 23.64 -7.58 21.30
CA SER A 713 23.17 -6.79 20.16
C SER A 713 21.95 -5.93 20.49
N SER A 714 21.06 -6.41 21.36
CA SER A 714 19.83 -5.69 21.70
C SER A 714 20.08 -4.38 22.45
N VAL A 715 21.18 -4.31 23.22
CA VAL A 715 21.57 -3.17 24.04
C VAL A 715 22.43 -2.17 23.26
N LEU A 716 23.20 -2.64 22.29
CA LEU A 716 24.15 -1.81 21.54
C LEU A 716 23.51 -0.91 20.47
N ASP A 717 22.30 -1.23 19.99
CA ASP A 717 21.60 -0.43 18.97
C ASP A 717 21.32 1.02 19.44
N ASN A 718 20.98 1.22 20.72
CA ASN A 718 20.81 2.55 21.32
C ASN A 718 21.23 2.53 22.80
N VAL A 719 22.53 2.69 23.03
CA VAL A 719 23.14 2.54 24.36
C VAL A 719 22.60 3.57 25.37
N ALA A 720 22.31 4.80 24.95
CA ALA A 720 21.84 5.84 25.86
C ALA A 720 20.44 5.55 26.41
N ASP A 721 19.50 5.20 25.52
CA ASP A 721 18.14 4.78 25.90
C ASP A 721 18.16 3.51 26.76
N SER A 722 19.03 2.55 26.40
CA SER A 722 19.18 1.30 27.15
C SER A 722 19.62 1.54 28.59
N ILE A 723 20.63 2.40 28.80
CA ILE A 723 21.12 2.77 30.13
C ILE A 723 19.99 3.42 30.96
N GLU A 724 19.22 4.33 30.37
CA GLU A 724 18.13 5.02 31.06
C GLU A 724 17.03 4.04 31.51
N LYS A 725 16.59 3.16 30.61
CA LYS A 725 15.57 2.14 30.91
C LYS A 725 16.04 1.15 31.97
N MET A 726 17.28 0.67 31.87
CA MET A 726 17.82 -0.26 32.86
C MET A 726 17.96 0.41 34.24
N HIS A 727 18.39 1.67 34.31
CA HIS A 727 18.41 2.40 35.58
C HIS A 727 17.02 2.57 36.18
N ALA A 728 16.01 2.91 35.37
CA ALA A 728 14.63 3.02 35.84
C ALA A 728 14.14 1.70 36.44
N LEU A 729 14.35 0.58 35.76
CA LEU A 729 13.94 -0.75 36.27
C LEU A 729 14.79 -1.22 37.46
N LYS A 730 16.07 -0.83 37.52
CA LYS A 730 16.94 -1.06 38.68
C LYS A 730 16.44 -0.40 39.95
N THR A 731 15.80 0.77 39.87
CA THR A 731 15.21 1.41 41.06
C THR A 731 14.08 0.58 41.70
N LEU A 732 13.45 -0.32 40.94
CA LEU A 732 12.48 -1.29 41.46
C LEU A 732 13.15 -2.52 42.08
N GLY A 733 14.42 -2.75 41.79
CA GLY A 733 15.19 -3.91 42.24
C GLY A 733 15.39 -4.98 41.17
N ILE A 734 14.94 -4.79 39.93
CA ILE A 734 15.09 -5.77 38.84
C ILE A 734 16.57 -6.05 38.57
N VAL A 735 16.88 -7.33 38.36
CA VAL A 735 18.22 -7.83 38.04
C VAL A 735 18.36 -7.91 36.53
N PHE A 736 19.52 -7.53 35.99
CA PHE A 736 19.82 -7.62 34.56
C PHE A 736 20.95 -8.60 34.30
N SER A 737 20.70 -9.52 33.37
CA SER A 737 21.71 -10.41 32.82
C SER A 737 21.96 -10.08 31.35
N MET A 738 23.22 -10.04 30.96
CA MET A 738 23.59 -10.02 29.54
C MET A 738 23.67 -11.46 29.04
N ASP A 739 22.92 -11.76 27.99
CA ASP A 739 22.84 -13.06 27.33
C ASP A 739 23.74 -13.13 26.09
N ASP A 740 24.11 -14.34 25.67
CA ASP A 740 24.98 -14.64 24.51
C ASP A 740 26.34 -13.90 24.50
N PHE A 741 26.90 -13.59 25.66
CA PHE A 741 28.09 -12.72 25.75
C PHE A 741 29.33 -13.36 25.11
N GLY A 742 29.99 -12.61 24.23
CA GLY A 742 31.22 -13.03 23.53
C GLY A 742 31.01 -13.48 22.08
N THR A 743 29.76 -13.55 21.60
CA THR A 743 29.42 -13.82 20.19
C THR A 743 29.44 -12.56 19.32
N GLY A 744 29.45 -11.36 19.93
CA GLY A 744 29.44 -10.05 19.27
C GLY A 744 30.71 -9.19 19.46
N TYR A 745 30.70 -7.98 18.88
CA TYR A 745 31.80 -7.00 18.98
C TYR A 745 31.62 -6.08 20.20
N SER A 746 31.89 -6.58 21.40
CA SER A 746 31.79 -5.80 22.63
C SER A 746 32.89 -4.75 22.75
N SER A 747 32.50 -3.48 22.87
CA SER A 747 33.40 -2.45 23.41
C SER A 747 33.28 -2.42 24.94
N LEU A 748 34.35 -2.85 25.62
CA LEU A 748 34.53 -2.77 27.09
C LEU A 748 34.13 -1.40 27.69
N SER A 749 34.21 -0.33 26.91
CA SER A 749 33.83 1.02 27.31
C SER A 749 32.36 1.16 27.71
N TYR A 750 31.45 0.43 27.06
CA TYR A 750 30.01 0.52 27.33
C TYR A 750 29.58 -0.49 28.39
N LEU A 751 30.20 -1.65 28.45
CA LEU A 751 29.92 -2.66 29.47
C LEU A 751 30.06 -2.09 30.89
N LYS A 752 31.07 -1.24 31.12
CA LYS A 752 31.27 -0.53 32.40
C LYS A 752 30.14 0.45 32.77
N ARG A 753 29.37 0.94 31.79
CA ARG A 753 28.32 1.95 31.97
C ARG A 753 26.93 1.33 32.14
N LEU A 754 26.74 0.08 31.72
CA LEU A 754 25.47 -0.61 31.82
C LEU A 754 25.28 -1.14 33.25
N PRO A 755 24.11 -0.93 33.90
CA PRO A 755 23.87 -1.41 35.26
C PRO A 755 23.48 -2.90 35.25
N LEU A 756 24.40 -3.75 34.82
CA LEU A 756 24.27 -5.21 34.78
C LEU A 756 24.58 -5.83 36.15
N ASP A 757 24.09 -7.05 36.37
CA ASP A 757 24.45 -7.89 37.53
C ASP A 757 25.06 -9.22 37.12
N GLU A 758 24.59 -9.78 36.00
CA GLU A 758 24.92 -11.11 35.53
C GLU A 758 25.50 -11.04 34.11
N LEU A 759 26.50 -11.88 33.85
CA LEU A 759 27.04 -12.16 32.52
C LEU A 759 26.85 -13.65 32.23
N LYS A 760 26.00 -13.97 31.26
CA LYS A 760 25.80 -15.34 30.79
C LYS A 760 26.81 -15.66 29.69
N ILE A 761 27.53 -16.77 29.87
CA ILE A 761 28.51 -17.31 28.95
C ILE A 761 27.77 -18.24 28.00
N ASP A 762 27.80 -17.91 26.70
CA ASP A 762 27.10 -18.68 25.68
C ASP A 762 27.53 -20.16 25.65
N GLN A 763 26.55 -21.03 25.38
CA GLN A 763 26.73 -22.47 25.33
C GLN A 763 27.76 -22.91 24.28
N SER A 764 27.97 -22.15 23.20
CA SER A 764 28.92 -22.54 22.15
C SER A 764 30.35 -22.65 22.71
N PHE A 765 30.74 -21.72 23.59
CA PHE A 765 32.06 -21.74 24.24
C PHE A 765 32.15 -22.79 25.36
N VAL A 766 31.04 -23.04 26.07
CA VAL A 766 31.01 -24.02 27.18
C VAL A 766 31.05 -25.46 26.66
N ARG A 767 30.36 -25.73 25.55
CA ARG A 767 30.29 -27.06 24.95
C ARG A 767 31.69 -27.61 24.64
N ASP A 768 32.53 -26.79 24.02
CA ASP A 768 33.81 -27.20 23.46
C ASP A 768 35.01 -26.86 24.39
N ILE A 769 34.75 -26.43 25.63
CA ILE A 769 35.74 -25.97 26.63
C ILE A 769 36.84 -26.98 26.99
N SER A 770 36.57 -28.28 26.80
CA SER A 770 37.51 -29.36 27.11
C SER A 770 38.34 -29.78 25.90
N SER A 771 37.93 -29.41 24.69
CA SER A 771 38.53 -29.81 23.42
C SER A 771 39.20 -28.65 22.66
N ASP A 772 38.74 -27.41 22.84
CA ASP A 772 39.27 -26.22 22.19
C ASP A 772 39.95 -25.27 23.20
N ALA A 773 41.25 -25.03 22.99
CA ALA A 773 42.03 -24.12 23.82
C ALA A 773 41.63 -22.65 23.65
N GLY A 774 41.08 -22.28 22.48
CA GLY A 774 40.51 -20.97 22.17
C GLY A 774 39.28 -20.70 23.03
N ASP A 775 38.28 -21.58 22.96
CA ASP A 775 37.04 -21.44 23.75
C ASP A 775 37.32 -21.46 25.25
N ALA A 776 38.21 -22.34 25.70
CA ALA A 776 38.66 -22.34 27.09
C ALA A 776 39.30 -21.00 27.51
N THR A 777 39.96 -20.30 26.59
CA THR A 777 40.54 -18.97 26.85
C THR A 777 39.48 -17.88 26.90
N ILE A 778 38.50 -17.93 26.00
CA ILE A 778 37.36 -17.01 25.98
C ILE A 778 36.58 -17.11 27.29
N VAL A 779 36.22 -18.32 27.71
CA VAL A 779 35.47 -18.56 28.96
C VAL A 779 36.24 -18.02 30.17
N ARG A 780 37.55 -18.29 30.30
CA ARG A 780 38.37 -17.74 31.39
C ARG A 780 38.37 -16.20 31.40
N THR A 781 38.41 -15.60 30.21
CA THR A 781 38.44 -14.14 30.06
C THR A 781 37.11 -13.52 30.48
N ILE A 782 35.98 -14.13 30.09
CA ILE A 782 34.64 -13.66 30.46
C ILE A 782 34.46 -13.76 31.99
N ILE A 783 34.84 -14.87 32.61
CA ILE A 783 34.75 -15.04 34.08
C ILE A 783 35.58 -13.98 34.80
N ALA A 784 36.84 -13.79 34.38
CA ALA A 784 37.72 -12.77 34.97
C ALA A 784 37.17 -11.34 34.77
N MET A 785 36.55 -11.07 33.62
CA MET A 785 35.92 -9.77 33.35
C MET A 785 34.73 -9.52 34.27
N GLY A 786 33.86 -10.51 34.45
CA GLY A 786 32.74 -10.45 35.38
C GLY A 786 33.21 -10.11 36.79
N GLN A 787 34.18 -10.84 37.31
CA GLN A 787 34.77 -10.60 38.64
C GLN A 787 35.33 -9.17 38.79
N ASN A 788 36.06 -8.67 37.79
CA ASN A 788 36.65 -7.33 37.81
C ASN A 788 35.62 -6.20 37.72
N LEU A 789 34.46 -6.46 37.11
CA LEU A 789 33.36 -5.50 37.00
C LEU A 789 32.32 -5.64 38.12
N GLY A 790 32.48 -6.62 39.02
CA GLY A 790 31.52 -6.91 40.09
C GLY A 790 30.25 -7.61 39.59
N LEU A 791 30.33 -8.28 38.44
CA LEU A 791 29.23 -9.02 37.81
C LEU A 791 29.37 -10.52 38.10
N THR A 792 28.24 -11.20 38.27
CA THR A 792 28.16 -12.64 38.50
C THR A 792 28.21 -13.38 37.17
N ALA A 793 29.17 -14.27 36.98
CA ALA A 793 29.24 -15.11 35.79
C ALA A 793 28.26 -16.31 35.91
N VAL A 794 27.47 -16.53 34.87
CA VAL A 794 26.54 -17.66 34.72
C VAL A 794 27.00 -18.47 33.51
N ALA A 795 27.22 -19.76 33.66
CA ALA A 795 27.60 -20.63 32.54
C ALA A 795 26.40 -21.43 32.02
N GLU A 796 26.12 -21.32 30.73
CA GLU A 796 25.06 -22.06 30.05
C GLU A 796 25.56 -23.30 29.32
N GLY A 797 24.64 -24.22 29.02
CA GLY A 797 24.97 -25.42 28.26
C GLY A 797 25.91 -26.38 28.99
N VAL A 798 25.90 -26.40 30.32
CA VAL A 798 26.71 -27.37 31.09
C VAL A 798 26.07 -28.76 31.01
N GLU A 799 26.74 -29.67 30.30
CA GLU A 799 26.24 -31.03 30.03
C GLU A 799 27.07 -32.12 30.69
N SER A 800 28.30 -31.81 31.14
CA SER A 800 29.23 -32.78 31.72
C SER A 800 29.89 -32.29 33.01
N GLU A 801 30.30 -33.24 33.85
CA GLU A 801 31.03 -32.95 35.09
C GLU A 801 32.38 -32.28 34.84
N SER A 802 33.04 -32.60 33.73
CA SER A 802 34.31 -31.96 33.35
C SER A 802 34.16 -30.47 33.03
N GLN A 803 33.07 -30.08 32.36
CA GLN A 803 32.74 -28.66 32.12
C GLN A 803 32.47 -27.94 33.45
N LEU A 804 31.68 -28.55 34.35
CA LEU A 804 31.38 -27.98 35.66
C LEU A 804 32.63 -27.73 36.50
N GLU A 805 33.52 -28.73 36.60
CA GLU A 805 34.76 -28.60 37.38
C GLU A 805 35.72 -27.57 36.79
N PHE A 806 35.77 -27.45 35.46
CA PHE A 806 36.53 -26.38 34.80
C PHE A 806 35.98 -25.01 35.21
N LEU A 807 34.68 -24.79 35.05
CA LEU A 807 34.04 -23.49 35.32
C LEU A 807 34.16 -23.09 36.80
N LYS A 808 33.99 -24.05 37.72
CA LYS A 808 34.20 -23.84 39.17
C LYS A 808 35.63 -23.42 39.49
N ARG A 809 36.63 -24.07 38.90
CA ARG A 809 38.04 -23.78 39.13
C ARG A 809 38.41 -22.32 38.83
N TYR A 810 37.78 -21.73 37.81
CA TYR A 810 38.03 -20.35 37.41
C TYR A 810 37.09 -19.32 38.08
N GLY A 811 36.22 -19.78 38.99
CA GLY A 811 35.39 -18.91 39.82
C GLY A 811 34.05 -18.51 39.20
N CYS A 812 33.49 -19.33 38.31
CA CYS A 812 32.08 -19.25 37.94
C CYS A 812 31.22 -19.76 39.11
N THR A 813 30.13 -19.06 39.43
CA THR A 813 29.33 -19.32 40.63
C THR A 813 27.93 -19.86 40.35
N LEU A 814 27.42 -19.65 39.13
CA LEU A 814 26.10 -20.09 38.70
C LEU A 814 26.19 -20.92 37.42
N PHE A 815 25.37 -21.97 37.34
CA PHE A 815 25.41 -22.94 36.25
C PHE A 815 24.01 -23.31 35.78
N GLN A 816 23.88 -23.50 34.48
CA GLN A 816 22.66 -23.95 33.81
C GLN A 816 23.01 -24.92 32.68
N GLY A 817 22.22 -25.97 32.52
CA GLY A 817 22.42 -26.94 31.43
C GLY A 817 21.79 -28.29 31.70
N TYR A 818 21.90 -29.20 30.74
CA TYR A 818 21.25 -30.51 30.80
C TYR A 818 21.82 -31.44 31.87
N LEU A 819 23.02 -31.15 32.39
CA LEU A 819 23.55 -31.85 33.57
C LEU A 819 22.61 -31.71 34.78
N PHE A 820 21.93 -30.57 34.89
CA PHE A 820 21.06 -30.26 36.03
C PHE A 820 19.58 -30.48 35.75
N GLY A 821 19.20 -30.70 34.48
CA GLY A 821 17.83 -30.96 34.07
C GLY A 821 17.49 -30.29 32.74
N ARG A 822 16.56 -30.89 31.99
CA ARG A 822 16.00 -30.29 30.78
C ARG A 822 14.88 -29.29 31.14
N PRO A 823 14.57 -28.34 30.25
CA PRO A 823 13.39 -27.48 30.40
C PRO A 823 12.12 -28.32 30.56
N GLN A 824 11.34 -28.05 31.60
CA GLN A 824 10.17 -28.86 31.98
C GLN A 824 8.98 -27.97 32.38
N SER A 825 7.77 -28.54 32.48
CA SER A 825 6.59 -27.78 32.91
C SER A 825 6.74 -27.29 34.36
N ALA A 826 5.97 -26.29 34.78
CA ALA A 826 6.03 -25.79 36.15
C ALA A 826 5.76 -26.89 37.21
N ALA A 827 4.80 -27.79 36.92
CA ALA A 827 4.46 -28.89 37.82
C ALA A 827 5.60 -29.92 37.91
N ASP A 828 6.15 -30.32 36.76
CA ASP A 828 7.29 -31.25 36.71
C ASP A 828 8.53 -30.64 37.38
N PHE A 829 8.72 -29.33 37.22
CA PHE A 829 9.83 -28.59 37.83
C PHE A 829 9.81 -28.70 39.36
N VAL A 830 8.65 -28.41 39.97
CA VAL A 830 8.50 -28.49 41.44
C VAL A 830 8.68 -29.92 41.93
N GLU A 831 8.11 -30.91 41.24
CA GLU A 831 8.24 -32.32 41.62
C GLU A 831 9.68 -32.82 41.52
N ALA A 832 10.39 -32.46 40.45
CA ALA A 832 11.79 -32.81 40.25
C ALA A 832 12.70 -32.24 41.35
N GLN A 833 12.38 -31.07 41.91
CA GLN A 833 13.14 -30.51 43.03
C GLN A 833 12.82 -31.18 44.37
N ARG A 834 11.55 -31.51 44.63
CA ARG A 834 11.15 -32.25 45.84
C ARG A 834 11.80 -33.62 45.96
N GLN A 835 12.14 -34.26 44.84
CA GLN A 835 12.83 -35.54 44.83
C GLN A 835 14.35 -35.43 45.02
N ARG A 836 14.90 -34.21 44.95
CA ARG A 836 16.34 -33.93 45.14
C ARG A 836 16.68 -33.48 46.57
N GLU A 837 15.71 -32.93 47.28
CA GLU A 837 15.74 -32.70 48.74
C GLU A 837 15.57 -34.02 49.49
#